data_AF-A0A7I7T4X3-F1
#
_entry.id   AF-A0A7I7T4X3-F1
#
_cell.length_a   1.000
_cell.length_b   1.000
_cell.length_c   1.000
_cell.angle_alpha   90.00
_cell.angle_beta   90.00
_cell.angle_gamma   90.00
#
_symmetry.space_group_name_H-M   'P 1'
#
loop_
_entity.id
_entity.type
_entity.pdbx_description
1 polymer ?
#
loop_
_entity_poly.entity_id
_entity_poly.type
_entity_poly.pdbx_seq_one_letter_code
_entity_poly.pdbx_strand_id
1 'polypeptide(L)'
;MSTASLTLSNPITINQSLSIVDGIYNGSTGATTTSTNPLTYTLISGPSAGGKVTFSSSNDTNYVLGNFSYLPNQSILASGSETFKVLVAEKTQFDKIVEGIPLLGGLAGQVILVLHQTPILGGLLAPIIGYSQVVTFAPNPSADNPLGNPLAFTYKMPSFDGTLISLNWFPASTVGANGVPAGDVAPTILNGPGLATAGQTDPYTPYGISGLTPGVQSLRNDGYNVVTWDPRGEFNSGGILQLDSPAFEGRDVTAMINWIATQPTSDLNGPNDPKVGMVGGSYGGGIQLTSAGTDSRIDAIVPGIAWNSLNQALYPSGAFKTSYSTLLLLDLVLSNARINNQIYLGVISGLLTGFLSNTAQAVLASSGPDFVVGNISAPTLFLQGTIDVLFTLQQAIQNAEALKPGVPAQMIWSCTGHGVCLTPDTTGTRNLDATLNWLDKYVKGKVVPAAPNFQYTDQFGNWFSSNDLPTAGSAFFGSNFTAASGASGGTLGIVPIVGGSGPAPQASIPYSLGLASKASNAINVKLNLTGLDQTVGAPTLTFDYQGLGTSRFVYAQLVDNNTGLVVGNLVTPVPVTLDGRTHSVTFNMENIVYTSDDPVTPGDLTLQITSSATAYENFTAFGVINISNIGLTLQTPATVTPEP
;
A
#
# COMPACT_ATOMS: atom_id res chain seq x y z
N MET A 1 -2.88 26.59 64.78
CA MET A 1 -2.18 26.66 63.47
C MET A 1 -3.10 26.00 62.45
N SER A 2 -3.64 26.79 61.52
CA SER A 2 -4.51 26.30 60.44
C SER A 2 -3.63 25.68 59.35
N THR A 3 -3.74 24.38 59.13
CA THR A 3 -3.12 23.69 57.99
C THR A 3 -3.88 24.06 56.72
N ALA A 4 -3.36 25.05 55.99
CA ALA A 4 -3.82 25.34 54.64
C ALA A 4 -3.56 24.10 53.77
N SER A 5 -4.63 23.45 53.32
CA SER A 5 -4.54 22.46 52.26
C SER A 5 -4.20 23.19 50.96
N LEU A 6 -2.93 23.12 50.55
CA LEU A 6 -2.51 23.48 49.20
C LEU A 6 -3.09 22.43 48.23
N THR A 7 -4.35 22.59 47.84
CA THR A 7 -4.84 21.96 46.61
C THR A 7 -4.14 22.68 45.46
N LEU A 8 -3.02 22.14 44.98
CA LEU A 8 -2.42 22.59 43.73
C LEU A 8 -3.52 22.50 42.66
N SER A 9 -3.94 23.65 42.12
CA SER A 9 -4.92 23.72 41.05
C SER A 9 -4.36 23.00 39.83
N ASN A 10 -5.19 22.19 39.17
CA ASN A 10 -4.82 21.54 37.92
C ASN A 10 -4.29 22.60 36.94
N PRO A 11 -3.03 22.50 36.46
CA PRO A 11 -2.40 23.48 35.59
C PRO A 11 -2.97 23.48 34.18
N ILE A 12 -3.73 22.43 33.80
CA ILE A 12 -4.38 22.33 32.51
C ILE A 12 -5.62 23.23 32.49
N THR A 13 -5.78 24.03 31.44
CA THR A 13 -6.98 24.81 31.15
C THR A 13 -7.55 24.35 29.82
N ILE A 14 -8.87 24.23 29.71
CA ILE A 14 -9.58 23.75 28.52
C ILE A 14 -10.37 24.91 27.90
N ASN A 15 -10.20 25.12 26.60
CA ASN A 15 -10.98 26.07 25.80
C ASN A 15 -11.47 25.37 24.53
N GLN A 16 -12.33 24.36 24.72
CA GLN A 16 -12.74 23.48 23.63
C GLN A 16 -13.56 24.23 22.57
N SER A 17 -13.39 23.83 21.32
CA SER A 17 -14.18 24.30 20.18
C SER A 17 -14.56 23.14 19.28
N LEU A 18 -15.69 23.29 18.59
CA LEU A 18 -16.15 22.37 17.57
C LEU A 18 -16.90 23.19 16.52
N SER A 19 -16.48 23.13 15.27
CA SER A 19 -17.12 23.84 14.16
C SER A 19 -17.08 23.02 12.88
N ILE A 20 -18.01 23.29 11.97
CA ILE A 20 -17.99 22.70 10.64
C ILE A 20 -17.27 23.67 9.71
N VAL A 21 -16.21 23.20 9.08
CA VAL A 21 -15.47 23.92 8.05
C VAL A 21 -15.39 23.03 6.84
N ASP A 22 -15.87 23.53 5.69
CA ASP A 22 -15.81 22.81 4.43
C ASP A 22 -16.44 21.39 4.50
N GLY A 23 -17.59 21.27 5.16
CA GLY A 23 -18.27 19.97 5.33
C GLY A 23 -17.58 19.00 6.29
N ILE A 24 -16.58 19.43 7.05
CA ILE A 24 -15.86 18.62 8.05
C ILE A 24 -16.05 19.22 9.45
N TYR A 25 -16.39 18.40 10.44
CA TYR A 25 -16.28 18.82 11.83
C TYR A 25 -14.82 18.89 12.26
N ASN A 26 -14.38 20.08 12.65
CA ASN A 26 -13.09 20.35 13.25
C ASN A 26 -13.26 20.65 14.73
N GLY A 27 -12.66 19.82 15.56
CA GLY A 27 -12.65 19.98 17.00
C GLY A 27 -11.27 20.32 17.53
N SER A 28 -11.25 21.05 18.63
CA SER A 28 -10.04 21.26 19.43
C SER A 28 -10.42 21.16 20.89
N THR A 29 -9.57 20.54 21.71
CA THR A 29 -9.70 20.69 23.17
C THR A 29 -9.27 22.08 23.64
N GLY A 30 -8.53 22.84 22.81
CA GLY A 30 -7.96 24.15 23.16
C GLY A 30 -7.16 24.11 24.45
N ALA A 31 -6.52 22.98 24.73
CA ALA A 31 -5.92 22.73 26.03
C ALA A 31 -4.57 23.45 26.13
N THR A 32 -4.37 24.15 27.23
CA THR A 32 -3.07 24.75 27.60
C THR A 32 -2.68 24.27 28.99
N THR A 33 -1.39 24.23 29.29
CA THR A 33 -0.90 23.95 30.63
C THR A 33 0.14 24.99 31.04
N THR A 34 0.14 25.37 32.32
CA THR A 34 1.19 26.20 32.92
C THR A 34 2.42 25.38 33.35
N SER A 35 2.34 24.06 33.24
CA SER A 35 3.46 23.12 33.46
C SER A 35 4.44 23.11 32.29
N THR A 36 5.65 22.61 32.54
CA THR A 36 6.65 22.35 31.49
C THR A 36 6.45 21.00 30.79
N ASN A 37 5.54 20.15 31.28
CA ASN A 37 5.24 18.85 30.67
C ASN A 37 4.39 19.02 29.39
N PRO A 38 4.71 18.33 28.29
CA PRO A 38 3.88 18.34 27.09
C PRO A 38 2.53 17.66 27.33
N LEU A 39 1.49 18.05 26.59
CA LEU A 39 0.16 17.45 26.68
C LEU A 39 -0.03 16.30 25.68
N THR A 40 -0.80 15.31 26.08
CA THR A 40 -1.25 14.16 25.28
C THR A 40 -2.77 14.14 25.22
N TYR A 41 -3.32 13.57 24.14
CA TYR A 41 -4.74 13.58 23.83
C TYR A 41 -5.17 12.17 23.49
N THR A 42 -6.11 11.62 24.26
CA THR A 42 -6.55 10.24 24.09
C THR A 42 -8.07 10.20 24.03
N LEU A 43 -8.64 9.53 23.03
CA LEU A 43 -10.07 9.25 22.99
C LEU A 43 -10.37 8.16 24.02
N ILE A 44 -11.08 8.53 25.09
CA ILE A 44 -11.37 7.61 26.21
C ILE A 44 -12.81 7.10 26.24
N SER A 45 -13.69 7.76 25.49
CA SER A 45 -15.02 7.29 25.17
C SER A 45 -15.27 7.66 23.72
N GLY A 46 -15.40 6.66 22.85
CA GLY A 46 -15.73 6.89 21.45
C GLY A 46 -17.14 7.50 21.29
N PRO A 47 -17.46 8.06 20.11
CA PRO A 47 -18.79 8.58 19.80
C PRO A 47 -19.88 7.54 20.02
N SER A 48 -20.92 7.93 20.75
CA SER A 48 -21.95 7.03 21.29
C SER A 48 -22.84 6.34 20.24
N ALA A 49 -22.88 6.81 19.00
CA ALA A 49 -23.61 6.20 17.88
C ALA A 49 -22.66 5.59 16.83
N GLY A 50 -21.36 5.50 17.11
CA GLY A 50 -20.37 4.89 16.23
C GLY A 50 -19.75 5.84 15.20
N GLY A 51 -19.83 7.15 15.40
CA GLY A 51 -18.99 8.13 14.71
C GLY A 51 -17.48 7.89 14.96
N LYS A 52 -16.63 8.56 14.19
CA LYS A 52 -15.16 8.42 14.24
C LYS A 52 -14.50 9.74 14.57
N VAL A 53 -13.48 9.71 15.43
CA VAL A 53 -12.62 10.86 15.76
C VAL A 53 -11.22 10.55 15.28
N THR A 54 -10.59 11.48 14.57
CA THR A 54 -9.22 11.33 14.09
C THR A 54 -8.41 12.54 14.51
N PHE A 55 -7.43 12.34 15.40
CA PHE A 55 -6.53 13.41 15.80
C PHE A 55 -5.61 13.79 14.65
N SER A 56 -5.30 15.08 14.52
CA SER A 56 -4.35 15.56 13.52
C SER A 56 -3.02 14.81 13.67
N SER A 57 -2.42 14.39 12.56
CA SER A 57 -1.14 13.70 12.55
C SER A 57 0.02 14.69 12.64
N SER A 58 1.12 14.30 13.29
CA SER A 58 2.31 15.17 13.44
C SER A 58 3.01 15.53 12.12
N ASN A 59 2.69 14.85 11.02
CA ASN A 59 3.18 15.14 9.67
C ASN A 59 2.22 15.99 8.82
N ASP A 60 1.05 16.38 9.35
CA ASP A 60 0.16 17.35 8.71
C ASP A 60 0.78 18.76 8.84
N THR A 61 0.91 19.50 7.73
CA THR A 61 1.41 20.88 7.75
C THR A 61 0.49 21.85 8.49
N ASN A 62 -0.79 21.48 8.69
CA ASN A 62 -1.75 22.19 9.52
C ASN A 62 -1.89 21.58 10.92
N TYR A 63 -0.96 20.72 11.33
CA TYR A 63 -0.98 20.06 12.63
C TYR A 63 -1.04 21.06 13.77
N VAL A 64 -2.14 20.99 14.52
CA VAL A 64 -2.29 21.64 15.81
C VAL A 64 -2.57 20.55 16.82
N LEU A 65 -1.61 20.32 17.71
CA LEU A 65 -1.72 19.33 18.78
C LEU A 65 -3.01 19.55 19.58
N GLY A 66 -3.83 18.50 19.72
CA GLY A 66 -5.14 18.56 20.39
C GLY A 66 -6.32 18.87 19.46
N ASN A 67 -6.06 19.15 18.17
CA ASN A 67 -7.09 19.20 17.15
C ASN A 67 -7.42 17.80 16.62
N PHE A 68 -8.66 17.65 16.16
CA PHE A 68 -9.16 16.43 15.55
C PHE A 68 -10.24 16.74 14.53
N SER A 69 -10.40 15.84 13.57
CA SER A 69 -11.59 15.75 12.73
C SER A 69 -12.59 14.77 13.32
N TYR A 70 -13.87 15.02 13.09
CA TYR A 70 -14.97 14.17 13.56
C TYR A 70 -15.90 13.81 12.40
N LEU A 71 -16.18 12.52 12.26
CA LEU A 71 -17.16 11.98 11.32
C LEU A 71 -18.36 11.47 12.13
N PRO A 72 -19.50 12.17 12.17
CA PRO A 72 -20.71 11.67 12.80
C PRO A 72 -21.19 10.38 12.15
N ASN A 73 -21.90 9.54 12.90
CA ASN A 73 -22.60 8.42 12.29
C ASN A 73 -23.77 8.92 11.42
N GLN A 74 -23.99 8.30 10.26
CA GLN A 74 -25.11 8.64 9.38
C GLN A 74 -26.46 8.68 10.12
N SER A 75 -26.67 7.80 11.10
CA SER A 75 -27.95 7.68 11.82
C SER A 75 -28.36 8.94 12.60
N ILE A 76 -27.41 9.82 12.92
CA ILE A 76 -27.68 11.05 13.69
C ILE A 76 -27.69 12.33 12.86
N LEU A 77 -27.45 12.23 11.54
CA LEU A 77 -27.34 13.40 10.66
C LEU A 77 -28.63 14.22 10.60
N ALA A 78 -29.77 13.54 10.43
CA ALA A 78 -31.08 14.20 10.31
C ALA A 78 -31.65 14.59 11.68
N SER A 79 -31.35 13.81 12.72
CA SER A 79 -31.78 14.08 14.09
C SER A 79 -30.94 13.29 15.08
N GLY A 80 -30.44 13.95 16.11
CA GLY A 80 -29.74 13.29 17.22
C GLY A 80 -28.45 13.99 17.60
N SER A 81 -27.76 13.40 18.56
CA SER A 81 -26.45 13.86 19.01
C SER A 81 -25.60 12.65 19.39
N GLU A 82 -24.29 12.81 19.28
CA GLU A 82 -23.32 11.85 19.80
C GLU A 82 -22.53 12.49 20.92
N THR A 83 -22.07 11.69 21.88
CA THR A 83 -21.14 12.16 22.90
C THR A 83 -19.86 11.34 22.86
N PHE A 84 -18.72 12.02 22.94
CA PHE A 84 -17.41 11.39 23.11
C PHE A 84 -16.55 12.20 24.08
N LYS A 85 -15.50 11.57 24.61
CA LYS A 85 -14.63 12.16 25.62
C LYS A 85 -13.17 12.03 25.25
N VAL A 86 -12.44 13.14 25.36
CA VAL A 86 -11.00 13.22 25.16
C VAL A 86 -10.33 13.46 26.51
N LEU A 87 -9.41 12.59 26.90
CA LEU A 87 -8.50 12.83 28.01
C LEU A 87 -7.33 13.67 27.52
N VAL A 88 -7.13 14.82 28.15
CA VAL A 88 -5.94 15.65 28.03
C VAL A 88 -5.07 15.36 29.25
N ALA A 89 -3.85 14.88 29.07
CA ALA A 89 -2.95 14.55 30.18
C ALA A 89 -1.52 15.05 29.94
N GLU A 90 -0.85 15.48 31.00
CA GLU A 90 0.58 15.80 30.95
C GLU A 90 1.42 14.54 30.78
N LYS A 91 2.32 14.53 29.81
CA LYS A 91 3.32 13.47 29.66
C LYS A 91 4.54 13.77 30.52
N THR A 92 4.72 12.97 31.56
CA THR A 92 5.73 13.10 32.60
C THR A 92 6.92 12.15 32.40
N GLN A 93 7.90 12.26 33.29
CA GLN A 93 9.01 11.30 33.35
C GLN A 93 8.54 9.89 33.77
N PHE A 94 7.47 9.80 34.56
CA PHE A 94 6.86 8.52 34.92
C PHE A 94 6.39 7.77 33.68
N ASP A 95 5.72 8.45 32.75
CA ASP A 95 5.23 7.83 31.52
C ASP A 95 6.37 7.25 30.69
N LYS A 96 7.48 7.99 30.54
CA LYS A 96 8.69 7.50 29.85
C LYS A 96 9.29 6.27 30.52
N ILE A 97 9.26 6.21 31.84
CA ILE A 97 9.77 5.06 32.60
C ILE A 97 8.86 3.85 32.36
N VAL A 98 7.54 4.01 32.46
CA VAL A 98 6.57 2.91 32.27
C VAL A 98 6.56 2.43 30.81
N GLU A 99 6.61 3.33 29.84
CA GLU A 99 6.76 3.01 28.41
C GLU A 99 8.06 2.22 28.12
N GLY A 100 9.12 2.46 28.91
CA GLY A 100 10.42 1.80 28.78
C GLY A 100 10.55 0.43 29.46
N ILE A 101 9.53 -0.07 30.18
CA ILE A 101 9.58 -1.38 30.84
C ILE A 101 9.32 -2.51 29.82
N PRO A 102 10.26 -3.46 29.60
CA PRO A 102 10.02 -4.60 28.74
C PRO A 102 8.80 -5.43 29.22
N LEU A 103 7.95 -5.90 28.29
CA LEU A 103 6.67 -6.60 28.53
C LEU A 103 5.49 -5.73 29.00
N LEU A 104 5.72 -4.58 29.65
CA LEU A 104 4.65 -3.66 30.08
C LEU A 104 4.53 -2.41 29.18
N GLY A 105 5.55 -2.06 28.40
CA GLY A 105 5.53 -0.90 27.51
C GLY A 105 4.36 -0.88 26.52
N GLY A 106 3.94 -2.05 26.03
CA GLY A 106 2.75 -2.18 25.16
C GLY A 106 1.41 -1.96 25.87
N LEU A 107 1.38 -2.08 27.20
CA LEU A 107 0.22 -1.81 28.06
C LEU A 107 0.33 -0.47 28.80
N ALA A 108 1.49 0.20 28.74
CA ALA A 108 1.80 1.41 29.48
C ALA A 108 0.72 2.49 29.28
N GLY A 109 0.32 2.73 28.03
CA GLY A 109 -0.75 3.68 27.73
C GLY A 109 -2.08 3.34 28.42
N GLN A 110 -2.46 2.06 28.47
CA GLN A 110 -3.68 1.62 29.16
C GLN A 110 -3.58 1.74 30.68
N VAL A 111 -2.42 1.41 31.25
CA VAL A 111 -2.16 1.54 32.70
C VAL A 111 -2.19 3.01 33.12
N ILE A 112 -1.50 3.88 32.37
CA ILE A 112 -1.47 5.33 32.59
C ILE A 112 -2.90 5.90 32.44
N LEU A 113 -3.64 5.47 31.42
CA LEU A 113 -5.02 5.87 31.20
C LEU A 113 -5.93 5.49 32.38
N VAL A 114 -5.83 4.26 32.89
CA VAL A 114 -6.58 3.81 34.08
C VAL A 114 -6.21 4.64 35.30
N LEU A 115 -4.93 4.93 35.52
CA LEU A 115 -4.47 5.75 36.65
C LEU A 115 -5.05 7.17 36.61
N HIS A 116 -5.08 7.81 35.43
CA HIS A 116 -5.69 9.13 35.26
C HIS A 116 -7.22 9.12 35.41
N GLN A 117 -7.89 8.04 34.98
CA GLN A 117 -9.36 7.94 35.04
C GLN A 117 -9.88 7.54 36.42
N THR A 118 -9.04 7.01 37.31
CA THR A 118 -9.49 6.53 38.61
C THR A 118 -9.80 7.71 39.56
N PRO A 119 -11.06 7.86 40.03
CA PRO A 119 -11.42 8.95 40.92
C PRO A 119 -10.54 8.95 42.19
N ILE A 120 -10.18 10.13 42.70
CA ILE A 120 -9.30 10.34 43.86
C ILE A 120 -7.82 9.98 43.60
N LEU A 121 -7.54 8.80 43.03
CA LEU A 121 -6.19 8.32 42.73
C LEU A 121 -5.48 9.17 41.66
N GLY A 122 -6.16 9.53 40.57
CA GLY A 122 -5.57 10.37 39.52
C GLY A 122 -5.17 11.76 40.01
N GLY A 123 -5.95 12.35 40.93
CA GLY A 123 -5.64 13.65 41.55
C GLY A 123 -4.54 13.56 42.61
N LEU A 124 -4.51 12.48 43.40
CA LEU A 124 -3.47 12.25 44.42
C LEU A 124 -2.11 11.94 43.80
N LEU A 125 -2.09 11.23 42.67
CA LEU A 125 -0.88 10.85 41.95
C LEU A 125 -0.44 11.89 40.91
N ALA A 126 -1.25 12.93 40.63
CA ALA A 126 -0.96 13.94 39.63
C ALA A 126 0.46 14.56 39.69
N PRO A 127 1.07 14.78 40.88
CA PRO A 127 2.47 15.24 40.95
C PRO A 127 3.51 14.27 40.37
N ILE A 128 3.16 12.98 40.21
CA ILE A 128 4.03 11.90 39.73
C ILE A 128 3.66 11.50 38.30
N ILE A 129 2.36 11.26 38.04
CA ILE A 129 1.86 10.76 36.76
C ILE A 129 1.41 11.88 35.81
N GLY A 130 1.40 13.13 36.28
CA GLY A 130 0.91 14.27 35.51
C GLY A 130 -0.53 14.63 35.81
N TYR A 131 -0.89 15.89 35.62
CA TYR A 131 -2.27 16.33 35.69
C TYR A 131 -3.04 15.90 34.44
N SER A 132 -4.35 15.70 34.57
CA SER A 132 -5.22 15.40 33.43
C SER A 132 -6.59 16.06 33.55
N GLN A 133 -7.27 16.24 32.43
CA GLN A 133 -8.66 16.70 32.34
C GLN A 133 -9.42 15.92 31.27
N VAL A 134 -10.69 15.65 31.53
CA VAL A 134 -11.58 15.02 30.56
C VAL A 134 -12.45 16.08 29.90
N VAL A 135 -12.32 16.20 28.59
CA VAL A 135 -13.06 17.11 27.72
C VAL A 135 -14.19 16.34 27.08
N THR A 136 -15.44 16.81 27.20
CA THR A 136 -16.62 16.15 26.64
C THR A 136 -17.15 16.94 25.45
N PHE A 137 -17.33 16.26 24.33
CA PHE A 137 -17.94 16.80 23.12
C PHE A 137 -19.30 16.16 22.91
N ALA A 138 -20.29 16.98 22.51
CA ALA A 138 -21.66 16.55 22.27
C ALA A 138 -22.21 17.13 20.94
N PRO A 139 -21.59 16.82 19.78
CA PRO A 139 -22.05 17.30 18.47
C PRO A 139 -23.51 16.95 18.19
N ASN A 140 -24.21 17.86 17.52
CA ASN A 140 -25.54 17.66 16.98
C ASN A 140 -25.57 18.13 15.52
N PRO A 141 -25.33 17.24 14.54
CA PRO A 141 -25.25 17.59 13.11
C PRO A 141 -26.41 18.43 12.60
N SER A 142 -27.64 18.09 12.99
CA SER A 142 -28.84 18.83 12.54
C SER A 142 -28.88 20.27 13.08
N ALA A 143 -28.33 20.52 14.27
CA ALA A 143 -28.28 21.85 14.87
C ALA A 143 -27.03 22.64 14.44
N ASP A 144 -25.89 21.95 14.31
CA ASP A 144 -24.60 22.55 13.96
C ASP A 144 -24.50 22.89 12.45
N ASN A 145 -25.32 22.24 11.60
CA ASN A 145 -25.39 22.46 10.15
C ASN A 145 -26.81 22.88 9.70
N PRO A 146 -27.30 24.05 10.12
CA PRO A 146 -28.69 24.47 9.88
C PRO A 146 -29.03 24.73 8.40
N LEU A 147 -28.02 24.94 7.56
CA LEU A 147 -28.18 25.13 6.11
C LEU A 147 -28.29 23.81 5.35
N GLY A 148 -28.05 22.67 6.00
CA GLY A 148 -28.08 21.35 5.34
C GLY A 148 -26.98 21.17 4.31
N ASN A 149 -25.85 21.88 4.45
CA ASN A 149 -24.72 21.73 3.55
C ASN A 149 -24.19 20.28 3.61
N PRO A 150 -23.57 19.78 2.54
CA PRO A 150 -23.00 18.44 2.54
C PRO A 150 -21.99 18.27 3.68
N LEU A 151 -22.12 17.18 4.44
CA LEU A 151 -21.31 16.90 5.62
C LEU A 151 -20.61 15.56 5.45
N ALA A 152 -19.37 15.44 5.91
CA ALA A 152 -18.68 14.15 6.00
C ALA A 152 -19.25 13.31 7.15
N PHE A 153 -19.34 12.00 6.95
CA PHE A 153 -19.90 11.08 7.94
C PHE A 153 -19.37 9.67 7.77
N THR A 154 -19.63 8.80 8.75
CA THR A 154 -19.39 7.37 8.65
C THR A 154 -20.69 6.58 8.64
N TYR A 155 -20.70 5.45 7.93
CA TYR A 155 -21.87 4.61 7.75
C TYR A 155 -21.49 3.12 7.74
N LYS A 156 -22.34 2.29 8.34
CA LYS A 156 -22.30 0.84 8.20
C LYS A 156 -23.26 0.41 7.11
N MET A 157 -22.76 0.36 5.87
CA MET A 157 -23.53 0.01 4.68
C MET A 157 -23.76 -1.50 4.60
N PRO A 158 -25.00 -1.99 4.45
CA PRO A 158 -25.23 -3.39 4.14
C PRO A 158 -24.76 -3.71 2.72
N SER A 159 -23.92 -4.73 2.60
CA SER A 159 -23.48 -5.30 1.34
C SER A 159 -24.51 -6.32 0.79
N PHE A 160 -24.20 -6.94 -0.34
CA PHE A 160 -25.05 -7.89 -1.06
C PHE A 160 -25.51 -9.09 -0.22
N ASP A 161 -24.73 -9.49 0.79
CA ASP A 161 -25.01 -10.60 1.70
C ASP A 161 -25.48 -10.14 3.09
N GLY A 162 -25.76 -8.85 3.26
CA GLY A 162 -26.13 -8.25 4.55
C GLY A 162 -24.94 -7.95 5.47
N THR A 163 -23.70 -8.27 5.05
CA THR A 163 -22.51 -7.87 5.79
C THR A 163 -22.43 -6.35 5.85
N LEU A 164 -22.25 -5.79 7.04
CA LEU A 164 -22.10 -4.35 7.22
C LEU A 164 -20.66 -3.92 6.94
N ILE A 165 -20.46 -3.08 5.93
CA ILE A 165 -19.18 -2.48 5.56
C ILE A 165 -19.11 -1.06 6.12
N SER A 166 -18.07 -0.80 6.91
CA SER A 166 -17.76 0.50 7.52
C SER A 166 -17.15 1.41 6.45
N LEU A 167 -17.94 2.38 5.95
CA LEU A 167 -17.49 3.38 5.00
C LEU A 167 -17.46 4.78 5.62
N ASN A 168 -16.67 5.66 5.02
CA ASN A 168 -16.60 7.08 5.32
C ASN A 168 -16.90 7.84 4.03
N TRP A 169 -17.81 8.81 4.13
CA TRP A 169 -18.17 9.72 3.05
C TRP A 169 -17.58 11.09 3.32
N PHE A 170 -16.94 11.67 2.32
CA PHE A 170 -16.44 13.04 2.34
C PHE A 170 -16.99 13.79 1.14
N PRO A 171 -17.74 14.89 1.34
CA PRO A 171 -18.21 15.70 0.22
C PRO A 171 -17.04 16.43 -0.44
N ALA A 172 -17.17 16.76 -1.73
CA ALA A 172 -16.22 17.63 -2.43
C ALA A 172 -15.97 18.94 -1.65
N SER A 173 -14.74 19.46 -1.72
CA SER A 173 -14.41 20.72 -1.05
C SER A 173 -15.07 21.89 -1.76
N THR A 174 -15.58 22.85 -0.99
CA THR A 174 -16.11 24.15 -1.45
C THR A 174 -15.03 25.21 -1.62
N VAL A 175 -13.83 24.99 -1.06
CA VAL A 175 -12.72 25.94 -1.01
C VAL A 175 -11.44 25.43 -1.69
N GLY A 176 -11.48 24.20 -2.21
CA GLY A 176 -10.39 23.59 -2.98
C GLY A 176 -10.10 24.29 -4.30
N ALA A 177 -8.97 23.94 -4.92
CA ALA A 177 -8.54 24.49 -6.21
C ALA A 177 -9.61 24.35 -7.31
N ASN A 178 -10.37 23.26 -7.28
CA ASN A 178 -11.51 22.99 -8.16
C ASN A 178 -12.80 22.87 -7.34
N GLY A 179 -13.00 23.76 -6.37
CA GLY A 179 -14.08 23.69 -5.39
C GLY A 179 -15.47 23.61 -6.01
N VAL A 180 -16.35 22.82 -5.38
CA VAL A 180 -17.74 22.60 -5.79
C VAL A 180 -18.64 23.36 -4.82
N PRO A 181 -19.56 24.24 -5.30
CA PRO A 181 -20.48 24.96 -4.42
C PRO A 181 -21.29 24.02 -3.51
N ALA A 182 -21.59 24.49 -2.30
CA ALA A 182 -22.38 23.69 -1.35
C ALA A 182 -23.78 23.39 -1.92
N GLY A 183 -24.14 22.10 -1.97
CA GLY A 183 -25.42 21.63 -2.50
C GLY A 183 -25.38 21.21 -3.97
N ASP A 184 -24.28 21.49 -4.69
CA ASP A 184 -24.07 20.95 -6.04
C ASP A 184 -23.64 19.48 -5.98
N VAL A 185 -23.76 18.81 -7.13
CA VAL A 185 -23.31 17.42 -7.29
C VAL A 185 -21.85 17.35 -7.72
N ALA A 186 -21.17 16.28 -7.34
CA ALA A 186 -19.80 16.00 -7.73
C ALA A 186 -19.62 14.50 -8.05
N PRO A 187 -18.74 14.14 -9.00
CA PRO A 187 -18.31 12.76 -9.17
C PRO A 187 -17.64 12.23 -7.90
N THR A 188 -17.63 10.91 -7.74
CA THR A 188 -17.16 10.27 -6.51
C THR A 188 -15.95 9.38 -6.78
N ILE A 189 -14.91 9.51 -5.96
CA ILE A 189 -13.75 8.61 -6.03
C ILE A 189 -13.81 7.64 -4.85
N LEU A 190 -13.78 6.34 -5.17
CA LEU A 190 -13.57 5.31 -4.17
C LEU A 190 -12.05 5.16 -3.94
N ASN A 191 -11.60 5.46 -2.72
CA ASN A 191 -10.19 5.36 -2.32
C ASN A 191 -10.01 4.12 -1.43
N GLY A 192 -9.45 3.07 -2.04
CA GLY A 192 -9.28 1.75 -1.43
C GLY A 192 -8.05 1.67 -0.52
N PRO A 193 -8.17 1.11 0.69
CA PRO A 193 -7.05 0.94 1.60
C PRO A 193 -6.17 -0.25 1.23
N GLY A 194 -4.93 -0.26 1.74
CA GLY A 194 -4.06 -1.43 1.70
C GLY A 194 -4.58 -2.57 2.60
N LEU A 195 -3.98 -3.76 2.48
CA LEU A 195 -4.31 -4.90 3.34
C LEU A 195 -3.96 -4.54 4.79
N ALA A 196 -4.77 -4.99 5.75
CA ALA A 196 -4.57 -4.68 7.16
C ALA A 196 -4.49 -3.17 7.44
N THR A 197 -5.13 -2.35 6.60
CA THR A 197 -5.22 -0.90 6.75
C THR A 197 -6.70 -0.47 6.71
N ALA A 198 -7.09 0.41 7.64
CA ALA A 198 -8.44 0.95 7.68
C ALA A 198 -8.65 2.00 6.57
N GLY A 199 -9.90 2.24 6.20
CA GLY A 199 -10.23 3.35 5.29
C GLY A 199 -9.84 4.69 5.92
N GLN A 200 -9.27 5.61 5.14
CA GLN A 200 -8.84 6.91 5.66
C GLN A 200 -10.01 7.66 6.31
N THR A 201 -9.83 8.07 7.56
CA THR A 201 -10.80 8.87 8.32
C THR A 201 -10.39 10.34 8.44
N ASP A 202 -9.11 10.64 8.21
CA ASP A 202 -8.59 12.00 8.20
C ASP A 202 -8.85 12.68 6.85
N PRO A 203 -9.69 13.72 6.79
CA PRO A 203 -9.98 14.44 5.55
C PRO A 203 -8.83 15.33 5.06
N TYR A 204 -7.79 15.53 5.88
CA TYR A 204 -6.68 16.43 5.59
C TYR A 204 -5.43 15.73 5.08
N THR A 205 -5.48 14.41 4.92
CA THR A 205 -4.37 13.64 4.36
C THR A 205 -4.22 13.91 2.85
N PRO A 206 -3.10 14.50 2.39
CA PRO A 206 -2.89 14.83 0.97
C PRO A 206 -2.50 13.62 0.12
N TYR A 207 -1.86 12.61 0.73
CA TYR A 207 -1.32 11.44 0.05
C TYR A 207 -1.78 10.14 0.71
N GLY A 208 -2.04 9.13 -0.10
CA GLY A 208 -2.24 7.75 0.33
C GLY A 208 -0.91 7.02 0.51
N ILE A 209 -0.89 5.74 0.10
CA ILE A 209 0.21 4.80 0.34
C ILE A 209 1.54 5.34 -0.19
N SER A 210 2.48 5.65 0.71
CA SER A 210 3.85 6.11 0.42
C SER A 210 3.95 7.22 -0.64
N GLY A 211 2.97 8.14 -0.71
CA GLY A 211 2.96 9.20 -1.73
C GLY A 211 2.52 8.76 -3.14
N LEU A 212 2.26 7.46 -3.36
CA LEU A 212 1.90 6.90 -4.67
C LEU A 212 0.51 7.32 -5.15
N THR A 213 -0.43 7.49 -4.22
CA THR A 213 -1.85 7.73 -4.51
C THR A 213 -2.32 9.02 -3.84
N PRO A 214 -3.38 9.68 -4.34
CA PRO A 214 -3.98 10.81 -3.66
C PRO A 214 -4.64 10.38 -2.35
N GLY A 215 -4.52 11.21 -1.31
CA GLY A 215 -5.32 11.09 -0.08
C GLY A 215 -6.67 11.79 -0.22
N VAL A 216 -7.49 11.72 0.85
CA VAL A 216 -8.81 12.38 0.89
C VAL A 216 -8.73 13.86 0.56
N GLN A 217 -7.75 14.60 1.10
CA GLN A 217 -7.65 16.05 0.90
C GLN A 217 -7.46 16.42 -0.57
N SER A 218 -6.53 15.76 -1.25
CA SER A 218 -6.21 16.06 -2.65
C SER A 218 -7.41 15.82 -3.57
N LEU A 219 -8.14 14.72 -3.36
CA LEU A 219 -9.36 14.41 -4.14
C LEU A 219 -10.48 15.42 -3.86
N ARG A 220 -10.73 15.75 -2.58
CA ARG A 220 -11.75 16.74 -2.21
C ARG A 220 -11.44 18.11 -2.79
N ASN A 221 -10.18 18.54 -2.70
CA ASN A 221 -9.73 19.83 -3.22
C ASN A 221 -9.83 19.91 -4.75
N ASP A 222 -9.76 18.76 -5.41
CA ASP A 222 -9.95 18.65 -6.85
C ASP A 222 -11.44 18.57 -7.25
N GLY A 223 -12.37 18.62 -6.29
CA GLY A 223 -13.80 18.67 -6.56
C GLY A 223 -14.47 17.30 -6.70
N TYR A 224 -13.92 16.27 -6.05
CA TYR A 224 -14.54 14.96 -5.93
C TYR A 224 -15.17 14.74 -4.56
N ASN A 225 -16.34 14.09 -4.51
CA ASN A 225 -16.71 13.35 -3.32
C ASN A 225 -15.73 12.17 -3.14
N VAL A 226 -15.47 11.74 -1.90
CA VAL A 226 -14.56 10.63 -1.62
C VAL A 226 -15.26 9.62 -0.73
N VAL A 227 -15.14 8.34 -1.10
CA VAL A 227 -15.54 7.20 -0.27
C VAL A 227 -14.29 6.42 0.11
N THR A 228 -14.08 6.23 1.41
CA THR A 228 -13.10 5.27 1.94
C THR A 228 -13.83 4.21 2.75
N TRP A 229 -13.26 3.03 2.93
CA TRP A 229 -13.91 1.97 3.70
C TRP A 229 -12.90 1.07 4.40
N ASP A 230 -13.34 0.40 5.46
CA ASP A 230 -12.62 -0.72 6.05
C ASP A 230 -12.94 -1.98 5.22
N PRO A 231 -11.95 -2.78 4.76
CA PRO A 231 -12.24 -3.97 3.97
C PRO A 231 -13.09 -5.00 4.74
N ARG A 232 -13.80 -5.85 4.00
CA ARG A 232 -14.53 -6.99 4.58
C ARG A 232 -13.59 -7.81 5.46
N GLY A 233 -14.06 -8.19 6.65
CA GLY A 233 -13.29 -8.95 7.62
C GLY A 233 -12.32 -8.09 8.45
N GLU A 234 -12.08 -6.84 8.09
CA GLU A 234 -11.09 -5.97 8.74
C GLU A 234 -11.76 -4.84 9.55
N PHE A 235 -11.08 -4.38 10.59
CA PHE A 235 -11.46 -3.24 11.45
C PHE A 235 -12.96 -3.23 11.82
N ASN A 236 -13.70 -2.17 11.43
CA ASN A 236 -15.10 -2.00 11.82
C ASN A 236 -16.11 -2.62 10.85
N SER A 237 -15.63 -3.12 9.70
CA SER A 237 -16.45 -3.90 8.77
C SER A 237 -16.72 -5.29 9.33
N GLY A 238 -17.82 -5.90 8.94
CA GLY A 238 -18.21 -7.26 9.30
C GLY A 238 -17.61 -8.32 8.36
N GLY A 239 -18.17 -9.52 8.40
CA GLY A 239 -17.84 -10.58 7.43
C GLY A 239 -16.46 -11.22 7.63
N ILE A 240 -16.04 -11.96 6.60
CA ILE A 240 -14.78 -12.71 6.52
C ILE A 240 -14.06 -12.32 5.23
N LEU A 241 -12.81 -11.88 5.34
CA LEU A 241 -11.94 -11.52 4.23
C LEU A 241 -11.66 -12.74 3.33
N GLN A 242 -11.84 -12.56 2.02
CA GLN A 242 -11.62 -13.55 0.96
C GLN A 242 -10.48 -13.16 0.00
N LEU A 243 -9.59 -12.24 0.41
CA LEU A 243 -8.43 -11.76 -0.36
C LEU A 243 -8.85 -11.22 -1.73
N ASP A 244 -9.53 -10.07 -1.75
CA ASP A 244 -9.92 -9.39 -2.98
C ASP A 244 -10.72 -10.29 -3.94
N SER A 245 -11.72 -11.01 -3.42
CA SER A 245 -12.51 -11.90 -4.25
C SER A 245 -13.54 -11.10 -5.05
N PRO A 246 -13.64 -11.31 -6.39
CA PRO A 246 -14.73 -10.73 -7.18
C PRO A 246 -16.13 -11.11 -6.69
N ALA A 247 -16.26 -12.28 -6.03
CA ALA A 247 -17.52 -12.78 -5.49
C ALA A 247 -17.90 -12.18 -4.13
N PHE A 248 -16.97 -11.52 -3.44
CA PHE A 248 -17.18 -10.94 -2.11
C PHE A 248 -16.79 -9.47 -2.07
N GLU A 249 -15.49 -9.15 -1.96
CA GLU A 249 -15.02 -7.77 -1.89
C GLU A 249 -15.38 -6.96 -3.14
N GLY A 250 -15.33 -7.56 -4.35
CA GLY A 250 -15.82 -6.89 -5.56
C GLY A 250 -17.31 -6.56 -5.50
N ARG A 251 -18.12 -7.43 -4.87
CA ARG A 251 -19.56 -7.19 -4.66
C ARG A 251 -19.84 -6.18 -3.55
N ASP A 252 -18.92 -6.04 -2.58
CA ASP A 252 -18.96 -4.94 -1.60
C ASP A 252 -18.83 -3.60 -2.31
N VAL A 253 -17.91 -3.49 -3.27
CA VAL A 253 -17.76 -2.27 -4.09
C VAL A 253 -19.00 -2.02 -4.97
N THR A 254 -19.59 -3.04 -5.60
CA THR A 254 -20.88 -2.89 -6.30
C THR A 254 -21.98 -2.33 -5.37
N ALA A 255 -22.03 -2.78 -4.12
CA ALA A 255 -22.99 -2.26 -3.13
C ALA A 255 -22.68 -0.79 -2.77
N MET A 256 -21.40 -0.41 -2.66
CA MET A 256 -20.99 0.99 -2.48
C MET A 256 -21.42 1.85 -3.66
N ILE A 257 -21.21 1.41 -4.90
CA ILE A 257 -21.64 2.14 -6.11
C ILE A 257 -23.16 2.34 -6.10
N ASN A 258 -23.94 1.30 -5.75
CA ASN A 258 -25.38 1.43 -5.59
C ASN A 258 -25.76 2.48 -4.54
N TRP A 259 -25.08 2.49 -3.39
CA TRP A 259 -25.32 3.45 -2.33
C TRP A 259 -24.91 4.88 -2.73
N ILE A 260 -23.76 5.05 -3.40
CA ILE A 260 -23.26 6.33 -3.92
C ILE A 260 -24.32 6.97 -4.84
N ALA A 261 -24.93 6.18 -5.73
CA ALA A 261 -25.96 6.64 -6.64
C ALA A 261 -27.22 7.21 -5.96
N THR A 262 -27.40 6.98 -4.66
CA THR A 262 -28.52 7.50 -3.86
C THR A 262 -28.16 8.75 -3.07
N GLN A 263 -26.89 9.16 -3.04
CA GLN A 263 -26.47 10.33 -2.27
C GLN A 263 -26.85 11.62 -2.99
N PRO A 264 -27.36 12.65 -2.27
CA PRO A 264 -27.89 13.87 -2.89
C PRO A 264 -26.83 14.70 -3.62
N THR A 265 -25.56 14.57 -3.25
CA THR A 265 -24.44 15.28 -3.89
C THR A 265 -23.66 14.42 -4.88
N SER A 266 -24.16 13.24 -5.24
CA SER A 266 -23.52 12.39 -6.24
C SER A 266 -23.92 12.83 -7.64
N ASP A 267 -22.94 13.07 -8.51
CA ASP A 267 -23.17 13.27 -9.94
C ASP A 267 -23.38 11.92 -10.63
N LEU A 268 -24.34 11.85 -11.56
CA LEU A 268 -24.76 10.61 -12.20
C LEU A 268 -24.61 10.70 -13.73
N ASN A 269 -24.12 9.62 -14.35
CA ASN A 269 -24.20 9.41 -15.80
C ASN A 269 -25.63 9.03 -16.23
N GLY A 270 -26.38 8.39 -15.35
CA GLY A 270 -27.77 7.97 -15.57
C GLY A 270 -28.42 7.42 -14.31
N PRO A 271 -29.68 6.95 -14.39
CA PRO A 271 -30.37 6.36 -13.25
C PRO A 271 -29.58 5.18 -12.64
N ASN A 272 -29.23 5.27 -11.35
CA ASN A 272 -28.40 4.30 -10.61
C ASN A 272 -26.97 4.09 -11.15
N ASP A 273 -26.47 5.06 -11.92
CA ASP A 273 -25.15 5.03 -12.54
C ASP A 273 -24.38 6.29 -12.14
N PRO A 274 -23.72 6.28 -10.96
CA PRO A 274 -22.96 7.43 -10.49
C PRO A 274 -21.66 7.58 -11.26
N LYS A 275 -21.20 8.83 -11.46
CA LYS A 275 -19.88 9.08 -12.01
C LYS A 275 -18.83 8.70 -10.98
N VAL A 276 -18.15 7.58 -11.19
CA VAL A 276 -17.23 7.00 -10.20
C VAL A 276 -15.90 6.59 -10.80
N GLY A 277 -14.84 7.04 -10.15
CA GLY A 277 -13.48 6.53 -10.36
C GLY A 277 -12.96 5.80 -9.13
N MET A 278 -11.88 5.06 -9.28
CA MET A 278 -11.19 4.42 -8.16
C MET A 278 -9.70 4.75 -8.13
N VAL A 279 -9.17 4.82 -6.90
CA VAL A 279 -7.73 4.95 -6.60
C VAL A 279 -7.39 4.08 -5.39
N GLY A 280 -6.11 3.81 -5.20
CA GLY A 280 -5.61 2.95 -4.13
C GLY A 280 -4.36 2.20 -4.54
N GLY A 281 -3.57 1.77 -3.56
CA GLY A 281 -2.34 1.03 -3.78
C GLY A 281 -2.36 -0.33 -3.09
N SER A 282 -1.51 -1.26 -3.53
CA SER A 282 -1.41 -2.61 -2.96
C SER A 282 -2.77 -3.30 -3.01
N TYR A 283 -3.35 -3.68 -1.86
CA TYR A 283 -4.71 -4.23 -1.80
C TYR A 283 -5.78 -3.29 -2.36
N GLY A 284 -5.63 -1.98 -2.09
CA GLY A 284 -6.47 -0.93 -2.64
C GLY A 284 -6.26 -0.72 -4.15
N GLY A 285 -5.16 -1.23 -4.70
CA GLY A 285 -4.92 -1.32 -6.15
C GLY A 285 -5.61 -2.54 -6.76
N GLY A 286 -5.43 -3.72 -6.14
CA GLY A 286 -6.04 -4.99 -6.59
C GLY A 286 -7.56 -4.91 -6.69
N ILE A 287 -8.21 -4.37 -5.65
CA ILE A 287 -9.68 -4.25 -5.60
C ILE A 287 -10.27 -3.41 -6.73
N GLN A 288 -9.50 -2.47 -7.29
CA GLN A 288 -9.97 -1.67 -8.43
C GLN A 288 -10.11 -2.54 -9.68
N LEU A 289 -9.11 -3.38 -9.96
CA LEU A 289 -9.14 -4.29 -11.10
C LEU A 289 -10.25 -5.33 -10.95
N THR A 290 -10.37 -5.90 -9.75
CA THR A 290 -11.42 -6.84 -9.38
C THR A 290 -12.82 -6.23 -9.56
N SER A 291 -13.01 -5.00 -9.07
CA SER A 291 -14.30 -4.30 -9.12
C SER A 291 -14.65 -3.84 -10.54
N ALA A 292 -13.71 -3.26 -11.28
CA ALA A 292 -13.93 -2.82 -12.66
C ALA A 292 -14.19 -4.00 -13.62
N GLY A 293 -13.64 -5.18 -13.33
CA GLY A 293 -13.96 -6.41 -14.05
C GLY A 293 -15.31 -7.02 -13.68
N THR A 294 -15.93 -6.55 -12.59
CA THR A 294 -17.21 -7.04 -12.04
C THR A 294 -18.38 -6.07 -12.30
N ASP A 295 -18.12 -4.76 -12.32
CA ASP A 295 -19.12 -3.69 -12.44
C ASP A 295 -18.69 -2.64 -13.47
N SER A 296 -19.43 -2.55 -14.57
CA SER A 296 -19.08 -1.70 -15.72
C SER A 296 -19.38 -0.21 -15.50
N ARG A 297 -19.95 0.17 -14.35
CA ARG A 297 -20.27 1.57 -14.01
C ARG A 297 -19.06 2.38 -13.54
N ILE A 298 -17.91 1.73 -13.35
CA ILE A 298 -16.67 2.43 -13.01
C ILE A 298 -16.12 3.13 -14.26
N ASP A 299 -15.99 4.45 -14.19
CA ASP A 299 -15.57 5.30 -15.30
C ASP A 299 -14.05 5.30 -15.52
N ALA A 300 -13.26 5.12 -14.45
CA ALA A 300 -11.80 5.07 -14.52
C ALA A 300 -11.18 4.42 -13.27
N ILE A 301 -10.04 3.75 -13.44
CA ILE A 301 -9.27 3.20 -12.32
C ILE A 301 -7.79 3.59 -12.41
N VAL A 302 -7.16 3.71 -11.24
CA VAL A 302 -5.73 4.00 -11.08
C VAL A 302 -5.11 3.00 -10.08
N PRO A 303 -4.95 1.72 -10.47
CA PRO A 303 -4.37 0.69 -9.62
C PRO A 303 -2.88 0.94 -9.38
N GLY A 304 -2.52 1.18 -8.12
CA GLY A 304 -1.14 1.32 -7.67
C GLY A 304 -0.56 0.01 -7.12
N ILE A 305 0.63 -0.38 -7.56
CA ILE A 305 1.42 -1.51 -7.04
C ILE A 305 0.57 -2.76 -6.75
N ALA A 306 -0.27 -3.11 -7.71
CA ALA A 306 -1.28 -4.15 -7.59
C ALA A 306 -0.80 -5.47 -8.19
N TRP A 307 -1.55 -6.55 -7.96
CA TRP A 307 -1.30 -7.83 -8.62
C TRP A 307 -2.24 -8.07 -9.81
N ASN A 308 -1.86 -8.99 -10.68
CA ASN A 308 -2.75 -9.68 -11.60
C ASN A 308 -3.20 -11.00 -10.98
N SER A 309 -2.26 -11.84 -10.54
CA SER A 309 -2.54 -13.17 -9.99
C SER A 309 -1.85 -13.38 -8.66
N LEU A 310 -2.62 -13.69 -7.60
CA LEU A 310 -2.06 -13.95 -6.27
C LEU A 310 -1.16 -15.19 -6.24
N ASN A 311 -1.43 -16.20 -7.07
CA ASN A 311 -0.53 -17.34 -7.21
C ASN A 311 0.83 -16.93 -7.79
N GLN A 312 0.84 -16.06 -8.80
CA GLN A 312 2.11 -15.57 -9.36
C GLN A 312 2.83 -14.63 -8.41
N ALA A 313 2.11 -13.79 -7.65
CA ALA A 313 2.71 -12.88 -6.69
C ALA A 313 3.29 -13.59 -5.45
N LEU A 314 2.54 -14.53 -4.84
CA LEU A 314 2.92 -15.17 -3.57
C LEU A 314 3.58 -16.54 -3.74
N TYR A 315 3.39 -17.17 -4.90
CA TYR A 315 3.93 -18.50 -5.23
C TYR A 315 4.57 -18.56 -6.64
N PRO A 316 5.39 -17.56 -7.05
CA PRO A 316 5.94 -17.48 -8.40
C PRO A 316 6.68 -18.77 -8.76
N SER A 317 6.28 -19.39 -9.87
CA SER A 317 6.88 -20.65 -10.37
C SER A 317 6.93 -21.79 -9.32
N GLY A 318 6.06 -21.75 -8.32
CA GLY A 318 6.04 -22.73 -7.23
C GLY A 318 7.04 -22.47 -6.09
N ALA A 319 7.65 -21.28 -6.04
CA ALA A 319 8.47 -20.81 -4.93
C ALA A 319 7.62 -19.98 -3.96
N PHE A 320 7.48 -20.44 -2.72
CA PHE A 320 6.71 -19.72 -1.70
C PHE A 320 7.46 -18.47 -1.24
N LYS A 321 6.84 -17.30 -1.40
CA LYS A 321 7.38 -16.01 -0.96
C LYS A 321 7.23 -15.88 0.56
N THR A 322 8.08 -16.62 1.29
CA THR A 322 8.03 -16.84 2.74
C THR A 322 7.93 -15.53 3.53
N SER A 323 8.79 -14.55 3.24
CA SER A 323 8.85 -13.30 4.03
C SER A 323 7.57 -12.50 3.96
N TYR A 324 7.13 -12.11 2.76
CA TYR A 324 5.91 -11.31 2.61
C TYR A 324 4.66 -12.08 3.05
N SER A 325 4.55 -13.37 2.73
CA SER A 325 3.39 -14.16 3.15
C SER A 325 3.26 -14.21 4.68
N THR A 326 4.38 -14.24 5.41
CA THR A 326 4.39 -14.20 6.87
C THR A 326 4.07 -12.82 7.41
N LEU A 327 4.64 -11.76 6.82
CA LEU A 327 4.40 -10.39 7.23
C LEU A 327 2.94 -9.97 7.03
N LEU A 328 2.37 -10.27 5.86
CA LEU A 328 0.97 -9.97 5.55
C LEU A 328 0.02 -10.72 6.50
N LEU A 329 0.32 -11.98 6.82
CA LEU A 329 -0.47 -12.72 7.81
C LEU A 329 -0.34 -12.11 9.21
N LEU A 330 0.87 -11.70 9.60
CA LEU A 330 1.09 -11.03 10.88
C LEU A 330 0.29 -9.74 10.97
N ASP A 331 0.29 -8.91 9.92
CA ASP A 331 -0.47 -7.66 9.86
C ASP A 331 -1.98 -7.92 9.99
N LEU A 332 -2.50 -8.95 9.32
CA LEU A 332 -3.89 -9.38 9.44
C LEU A 332 -4.23 -9.87 10.87
N VAL A 333 -3.32 -10.58 11.52
CA VAL A 333 -3.51 -11.02 12.92
C VAL A 333 -3.47 -9.84 13.89
N LEU A 334 -2.50 -8.92 13.73
CA LEU A 334 -2.34 -7.76 14.61
C LEU A 334 -3.46 -6.73 14.45
N SER A 335 -4.05 -6.64 13.25
CA SER A 335 -5.26 -5.85 12.99
C SER A 335 -6.57 -6.53 13.44
N ASN A 336 -6.49 -7.73 14.03
CA ASN A 336 -7.64 -8.56 14.41
C ASN A 336 -8.60 -8.84 13.24
N ALA A 337 -8.07 -9.01 12.02
CA ALA A 337 -8.85 -9.36 10.85
C ALA A 337 -9.48 -10.77 10.98
N ARG A 338 -10.70 -10.91 10.49
CA ARG A 338 -11.40 -12.19 10.33
C ARG A 338 -11.19 -12.65 8.91
N ILE A 339 -10.33 -13.65 8.73
CA ILE A 339 -9.87 -14.09 7.42
C ILE A 339 -10.34 -15.51 7.11
N ASN A 340 -10.45 -15.85 5.83
CA ASN A 340 -10.68 -17.23 5.40
C ASN A 340 -9.61 -18.16 5.98
N ASN A 341 -10.01 -19.23 6.67
CA ASN A 341 -9.09 -20.16 7.34
C ASN A 341 -8.06 -20.81 6.40
N GLN A 342 -8.36 -20.91 5.10
CA GLN A 342 -7.39 -21.43 4.12
C GLN A 342 -6.15 -20.53 3.99
N ILE A 343 -6.24 -19.24 4.35
CA ILE A 343 -5.10 -18.31 4.37
C ILE A 343 -4.11 -18.72 5.46
N TYR A 344 -4.60 -18.99 6.69
CA TYR A 344 -3.75 -19.53 7.76
C TYR A 344 -3.09 -20.84 7.34
N LEU A 345 -3.89 -21.76 6.79
CA LEU A 345 -3.39 -23.08 6.40
C LEU A 345 -2.36 -23.00 5.26
N GLY A 346 -2.58 -22.14 4.28
CA GLY A 346 -1.66 -21.92 3.16
C GLY A 346 -0.33 -21.34 3.62
N VAL A 347 -0.35 -20.30 4.46
CA VAL A 347 0.88 -19.70 4.99
C VAL A 347 1.64 -20.67 5.88
N ILE A 348 0.96 -21.38 6.80
CA ILE A 348 1.61 -22.38 7.67
C ILE A 348 2.21 -23.52 6.84
N SER A 349 1.50 -24.04 5.82
CA SER A 349 2.05 -25.10 4.97
C SER A 349 3.26 -24.60 4.17
N GLY A 350 3.17 -23.38 3.63
CA GLY A 350 4.25 -22.73 2.91
C GLY A 350 5.48 -22.54 3.79
N LEU A 351 5.31 -22.08 5.02
CA LEU A 351 6.40 -21.91 5.99
C LEU A 351 7.09 -23.22 6.36
N LEU A 352 6.31 -24.29 6.57
CA LEU A 352 6.84 -25.57 7.02
C LEU A 352 7.49 -26.39 5.90
N THR A 353 7.05 -26.22 4.65
CA THR A 353 7.41 -27.11 3.54
C THR A 353 7.94 -26.41 2.30
N GLY A 354 7.73 -25.10 2.17
CA GLY A 354 7.95 -24.36 0.92
C GLY A 354 6.90 -24.63 -0.15
N PHE A 355 5.78 -25.28 0.18
CA PHE A 355 4.69 -25.59 -0.75
C PHE A 355 3.36 -25.00 -0.29
N LEU A 356 2.61 -24.48 -1.26
CA LEU A 356 1.19 -24.23 -1.11
C LEU A 356 0.41 -25.46 -1.58
N SER A 357 -0.54 -25.93 -0.75
CA SER A 357 -1.45 -27.00 -1.16
C SER A 357 -2.31 -26.57 -2.36
N ASN A 358 -2.81 -27.53 -3.13
CA ASN A 358 -3.74 -27.25 -4.24
C ASN A 358 -4.98 -26.48 -3.76
N THR A 359 -5.46 -26.74 -2.54
CA THR A 359 -6.58 -26.01 -1.94
C THR A 359 -6.22 -24.54 -1.68
N ALA A 360 -5.04 -24.27 -1.12
CA ALA A 360 -4.58 -22.90 -0.89
C ALA A 360 -4.39 -22.15 -2.22
N GLN A 361 -3.79 -22.80 -3.23
CA GLN A 361 -3.66 -22.23 -4.57
C GLN A 361 -5.02 -21.99 -5.24
N ALA A 362 -6.01 -22.85 -5.02
CA ALA A 362 -7.37 -22.66 -5.53
C ALA A 362 -8.06 -21.45 -4.89
N VAL A 363 -7.84 -21.21 -3.59
CA VAL A 363 -8.32 -19.98 -2.93
C VAL A 363 -7.66 -18.76 -3.58
N LEU A 364 -6.33 -18.76 -3.73
CA LEU A 364 -5.62 -17.67 -4.41
C LEU A 364 -6.07 -17.47 -5.86
N ALA A 365 -6.43 -18.55 -6.58
CA ALA A 365 -6.92 -18.48 -7.96
C ALA A 365 -8.37 -18.01 -8.09
N SER A 366 -9.18 -18.16 -7.03
CA SER A 366 -10.56 -17.63 -6.97
C SER A 366 -10.63 -16.18 -6.48
N SER A 367 -9.46 -15.60 -6.23
CA SER A 367 -9.23 -14.31 -5.59
C SER A 367 -8.33 -13.45 -6.47
N GLY A 368 -8.52 -12.13 -6.42
CA GLY A 368 -7.82 -11.20 -7.30
C GLY A 368 -8.40 -11.12 -8.72
N PRO A 369 -7.75 -10.32 -9.58
CA PRO A 369 -8.38 -9.85 -10.81
C PRO A 369 -8.09 -10.68 -12.08
N ASP A 370 -7.14 -11.62 -12.08
CA ASP A 370 -6.63 -12.27 -13.31
C ASP A 370 -7.71 -12.80 -14.27
N PHE A 371 -8.81 -13.37 -13.76
CA PHE A 371 -9.92 -13.87 -14.58
C PHE A 371 -11.03 -12.84 -14.89
N VAL A 372 -10.96 -11.61 -14.35
CA VAL A 372 -11.93 -10.54 -14.61
C VAL A 372 -11.34 -9.31 -15.32
N VAL A 373 -10.02 -9.14 -15.40
CA VAL A 373 -9.40 -8.00 -16.10
C VAL A 373 -9.86 -7.86 -17.55
N GLY A 374 -10.08 -8.98 -18.25
CA GLY A 374 -10.59 -8.97 -19.63
C GLY A 374 -12.02 -8.44 -19.80
N ASN A 375 -12.76 -8.25 -18.70
CA ASN A 375 -14.09 -7.65 -18.71
C ASN A 375 -14.06 -6.13 -18.48
N ILE A 376 -12.92 -5.57 -18.06
CA ILE A 376 -12.78 -4.15 -17.75
C ILE A 376 -13.05 -3.33 -19.02
N SER A 377 -13.97 -2.38 -18.91
CA SER A 377 -14.20 -1.31 -19.91
C SER A 377 -13.65 0.04 -19.48
N ALA A 378 -13.33 0.19 -18.20
CA ALA A 378 -12.83 1.43 -17.61
C ALA A 378 -11.40 1.73 -18.10
N PRO A 379 -11.13 2.94 -18.64
CA PRO A 379 -9.79 3.46 -18.80
C PRO A 379 -8.93 3.23 -17.53
N THR A 380 -7.75 2.63 -17.70
CA THR A 380 -6.86 2.24 -16.60
C THR A 380 -5.49 2.94 -16.65
N LEU A 381 -5.09 3.60 -15.57
CA LEU A 381 -3.71 4.09 -15.36
C LEU A 381 -2.99 3.21 -14.32
N PHE A 382 -2.01 2.44 -14.74
CA PHE A 382 -1.21 1.60 -13.85
C PHE A 382 -0.08 2.42 -13.23
N LEU A 383 -0.02 2.50 -11.90
CA LEU A 383 1.15 3.02 -11.19
C LEU A 383 1.91 1.84 -10.59
N GLN A 384 3.14 1.60 -11.01
CA GLN A 384 3.89 0.41 -10.61
C GLN A 384 5.32 0.76 -10.15
N GLY A 385 5.86 -0.10 -9.31
CA GLY A 385 7.12 0.13 -8.62
C GLY A 385 8.32 -0.62 -9.20
N THR A 386 9.39 0.08 -9.60
CA THR A 386 10.66 -0.55 -10.04
C THR A 386 11.37 -1.34 -8.94
N ILE A 387 11.01 -1.09 -7.69
CA ILE A 387 11.49 -1.77 -6.49
C ILE A 387 10.39 -2.61 -5.83
N ASP A 388 9.28 -2.88 -6.51
CA ASP A 388 8.23 -3.70 -5.91
C ASP A 388 8.62 -5.18 -5.94
N VAL A 389 9.04 -5.66 -4.77
CA VAL A 389 9.47 -7.06 -4.56
C VAL A 389 8.32 -8.00 -4.24
N LEU A 390 7.11 -7.49 -3.99
CA LEU A 390 5.92 -8.29 -3.68
C LEU A 390 5.07 -8.49 -4.94
N PHE A 391 4.69 -7.39 -5.57
CA PHE A 391 3.94 -7.35 -6.82
C PHE A 391 4.82 -6.72 -7.88
N THR A 392 5.69 -7.52 -8.49
CA THR A 392 6.72 -7.00 -9.39
C THR A 392 6.11 -6.35 -10.63
N LEU A 393 6.90 -5.60 -11.38
CA LEU A 393 6.46 -4.92 -12.62
C LEU A 393 5.68 -5.84 -13.57
N GLN A 394 5.98 -7.15 -13.55
CA GLN A 394 5.29 -8.16 -14.35
C GLN A 394 3.77 -8.19 -14.11
N GLN A 395 3.32 -7.91 -12.89
CA GLN A 395 1.89 -7.90 -12.56
C GLN A 395 1.14 -6.79 -13.30
N ALA A 396 1.71 -5.58 -13.37
CA ALA A 396 1.11 -4.48 -14.13
C ALA A 396 1.14 -4.75 -15.65
N ILE A 397 2.23 -5.35 -16.16
CA ILE A 397 2.33 -5.78 -17.56
C ILE A 397 1.21 -6.77 -17.90
N GLN A 398 1.01 -7.80 -17.07
CA GLN A 398 -0.03 -8.80 -17.27
C GLN A 398 -1.44 -8.21 -17.22
N ASN A 399 -1.68 -7.26 -16.31
CA ASN A 399 -2.95 -6.55 -16.28
C ASN A 399 -3.19 -5.76 -17.56
N ALA A 400 -2.19 -5.03 -18.06
CA ALA A 400 -2.30 -4.28 -19.31
C ALA A 400 -2.51 -5.20 -20.54
N GLU A 401 -1.84 -6.35 -20.59
CA GLU A 401 -2.03 -7.36 -21.63
C GLU A 401 -3.42 -8.02 -21.60
N ALA A 402 -3.98 -8.19 -20.40
CA ALA A 402 -5.27 -8.81 -20.20
C ALA A 402 -6.45 -7.85 -20.42
N LEU A 403 -6.22 -6.53 -20.51
CA LEU A 403 -7.29 -5.56 -20.78
C LEU A 403 -7.97 -5.86 -22.12
N LYS A 404 -9.28 -5.57 -22.16
CA LYS A 404 -10.07 -5.68 -23.37
C LYS A 404 -9.48 -4.77 -24.48
N PRO A 405 -9.39 -5.23 -25.74
CA PRO A 405 -8.90 -4.40 -26.83
C PRO A 405 -9.68 -3.09 -26.95
N GLY A 406 -8.95 -1.98 -27.07
CA GLY A 406 -9.51 -0.63 -27.21
C GLY A 406 -9.77 0.12 -25.90
N VAL A 407 -9.58 -0.51 -24.74
CA VAL A 407 -9.60 0.20 -23.45
C VAL A 407 -8.35 1.09 -23.35
N PRO A 408 -8.49 2.41 -23.11
CA PRO A 408 -7.33 3.28 -22.91
C PRO A 408 -6.52 2.83 -21.69
N ALA A 409 -5.20 2.69 -21.89
CA ALA A 409 -4.28 2.29 -20.84
C ALA A 409 -3.02 3.15 -20.83
N GLN A 410 -2.58 3.54 -19.64
CA GLN A 410 -1.29 4.19 -19.39
C GLN A 410 -0.56 3.47 -18.26
N MET A 411 0.77 3.56 -18.22
CA MET A 411 1.58 2.93 -17.20
C MET A 411 2.74 3.83 -16.78
N ILE A 412 2.96 3.95 -15.47
CA ILE A 412 4.09 4.70 -14.89
C ILE A 412 4.88 3.76 -13.98
N TRP A 413 6.19 3.63 -14.23
CA TRP A 413 7.12 2.94 -13.35
C TRP A 413 7.98 3.93 -12.56
N SER A 414 7.65 4.13 -11.29
CA SER A 414 8.40 5.00 -10.37
C SER A 414 9.24 4.18 -9.39
N CYS A 415 10.21 4.82 -8.72
CA CYS A 415 10.93 4.23 -7.59
C CYS A 415 10.03 4.16 -6.34
N THR A 416 9.06 3.26 -6.40
CA THR A 416 8.02 3.03 -5.39
C THR A 416 7.75 1.52 -5.31
N GLY A 417 6.91 1.05 -4.39
CA GLY A 417 6.58 -0.36 -4.24
C GLY A 417 6.87 -0.87 -2.83
N HIS A 418 6.76 -2.18 -2.66
CA HIS A 418 6.98 -2.81 -1.35
C HIS A 418 8.46 -2.93 -0.95
N GLY A 419 9.40 -2.43 -1.78
CA GLY A 419 10.83 -2.36 -1.49
C GLY A 419 11.29 -1.05 -0.85
N VAL A 420 12.60 -0.78 -0.93
CA VAL A 420 13.20 0.49 -0.47
C VAL A 420 13.72 1.27 -1.66
N CYS A 421 13.25 2.52 -1.82
CA CYS A 421 13.76 3.38 -2.88
C CYS A 421 15.17 3.85 -2.52
N LEU A 422 16.14 3.42 -3.32
CA LEU A 422 17.56 3.77 -3.17
C LEU A 422 18.06 4.64 -4.32
N THR A 423 17.20 4.94 -5.30
CA THR A 423 17.46 5.92 -6.34
C THR A 423 17.11 7.31 -5.80
N PRO A 424 17.73 8.39 -6.30
CA PRO A 424 17.24 9.73 -6.04
C PRO A 424 15.77 9.84 -6.43
N ASP A 425 14.90 10.17 -5.47
CA ASP A 425 13.48 10.34 -5.76
C ASP A 425 13.25 11.70 -6.44
N THR A 426 13.12 11.65 -7.75
CA THR A 426 12.77 12.79 -8.62
C THR A 426 11.30 12.75 -9.03
N THR A 427 10.50 11.83 -8.48
CA THR A 427 9.08 11.67 -8.84
C THR A 427 8.30 12.93 -8.53
N GLY A 428 8.62 13.61 -7.41
CA GLY A 428 7.90 14.80 -6.97
C GLY A 428 6.39 14.51 -6.86
N THR A 429 5.57 15.30 -7.55
CA THR A 429 4.11 15.13 -7.63
C THR A 429 3.65 14.34 -8.85
N ARG A 430 4.55 13.81 -9.68
CA ARG A 430 4.22 13.21 -10.99
C ARG A 430 3.12 12.15 -10.94
N ASN A 431 3.19 11.20 -10.01
CA ASN A 431 2.17 10.16 -9.85
C ASN A 431 0.81 10.75 -9.43
N LEU A 432 0.83 11.74 -8.53
CA LEU A 432 -0.38 12.44 -8.09
C LEU A 432 -1.00 13.23 -9.25
N ASP A 433 -0.21 14.01 -9.97
CA ASP A 433 -0.66 14.84 -11.09
C ASP A 433 -1.20 13.97 -12.23
N ALA A 434 -0.53 12.86 -12.55
CA ALA A 434 -1.02 11.88 -13.53
C ALA A 434 -2.35 11.26 -13.09
N THR A 435 -2.49 10.91 -11.81
CA THR A 435 -3.73 10.38 -11.24
C THR A 435 -4.88 11.38 -11.36
N LEU A 436 -4.68 12.63 -10.92
CA LEU A 436 -5.72 13.65 -10.96
C LEU A 436 -6.11 13.99 -12.41
N ASN A 437 -5.14 14.12 -13.32
CA ASN A 437 -5.41 14.32 -14.74
C ASN A 437 -6.19 13.14 -15.36
N TRP A 438 -5.87 11.90 -14.99
CA TRP A 438 -6.58 10.71 -15.46
C TRP A 438 -8.04 10.73 -15.03
N LEU A 439 -8.29 10.99 -13.74
CA LEU A 439 -9.64 11.09 -13.20
C LEU A 439 -10.40 12.27 -13.83
N ASP A 440 -9.76 13.43 -13.96
CA ASP A 440 -10.38 14.61 -14.59
C ASP A 440 -10.78 14.34 -16.03
N LYS A 441 -9.96 13.62 -16.78
CA LYS A 441 -10.27 13.24 -18.16
C LYS A 441 -11.45 12.28 -18.25
N TYR A 442 -11.43 11.18 -17.50
CA TYR A 442 -12.37 10.08 -17.73
C TYR A 442 -13.59 10.10 -16.82
N VAL A 443 -13.48 10.61 -15.60
CA VAL A 443 -14.61 10.73 -14.66
C VAL A 443 -15.34 12.07 -14.84
N LYS A 444 -14.61 13.18 -15.01
CA LYS A 444 -15.22 14.51 -15.22
C LYS A 444 -15.41 14.90 -16.68
N GLY A 445 -14.77 14.21 -17.63
CA GLY A 445 -14.82 14.58 -19.05
C GLY A 445 -14.07 15.89 -19.37
N LYS A 446 -13.11 16.30 -18.52
CA LYS A 446 -12.31 17.52 -18.74
C LYS A 446 -11.24 17.28 -19.79
N VAL A 447 -10.84 18.37 -20.46
CA VAL A 447 -9.63 18.38 -21.29
C VAL A 447 -8.42 18.53 -20.38
N VAL A 448 -7.49 17.59 -20.44
CA VAL A 448 -6.24 17.57 -19.68
C VAL A 448 -5.04 17.52 -20.62
N PRO A 449 -3.82 17.85 -20.15
CA PRO A 449 -2.61 17.68 -20.96
C PRO A 449 -2.46 16.26 -21.50
N ALA A 450 -1.98 16.11 -22.73
CA ALA A 450 -1.65 14.81 -23.28
C ALA A 450 -0.49 14.19 -22.48
N ALA A 451 -0.59 12.89 -22.21
CA ALA A 451 0.44 12.12 -21.54
C ALA A 451 0.81 10.89 -22.38
N PRO A 452 2.09 10.46 -22.38
CA PRO A 452 2.54 9.26 -23.06
C PRO A 452 1.86 8.00 -22.49
N ASN A 453 1.92 6.89 -23.23
CA ASN A 453 1.33 5.63 -22.77
C ASN A 453 2.18 4.95 -21.70
N PHE A 454 3.50 5.15 -21.72
CA PHE A 454 4.41 4.59 -20.75
C PHE A 454 5.44 5.61 -20.29
N GLN A 455 5.70 5.69 -18.99
CA GLN A 455 6.76 6.48 -18.39
C GLN A 455 7.51 5.64 -17.36
N TYR A 456 8.81 5.88 -17.19
CA TYR A 456 9.60 5.21 -16.18
C TYR A 456 10.80 6.04 -15.73
N THR A 457 11.30 5.76 -14.53
CA THR A 457 12.55 6.32 -13.99
C THR A 457 13.66 5.29 -13.96
N ASP A 458 14.89 5.71 -14.26
CA ASP A 458 16.09 4.90 -14.07
C ASP A 458 16.69 5.03 -12.67
N GLN A 459 17.85 4.38 -12.44
CA GLN A 459 18.53 4.37 -11.15
C GLN A 459 19.11 5.73 -10.73
N PHE A 460 19.22 6.68 -11.66
CA PHE A 460 19.72 8.03 -11.40
C PHE A 460 18.59 9.03 -11.13
N GLY A 461 17.33 8.61 -11.28
CA GLY A 461 16.17 9.49 -11.20
C GLY A 461 15.86 10.21 -12.52
N ASN A 462 16.46 9.80 -13.63
CA ASN A 462 16.11 10.34 -14.94
C ASN A 462 14.81 9.71 -15.43
N TRP A 463 13.93 10.54 -15.99
CA TRP A 463 12.64 10.12 -16.52
C TRP A 463 12.69 9.89 -18.02
N PHE A 464 11.92 8.91 -18.47
CA PHE A 464 11.79 8.52 -19.86
C PHE A 464 10.33 8.22 -20.20
N SER A 465 9.97 8.32 -21.48
CA SER A 465 8.63 8.04 -21.97
C SER A 465 8.59 7.29 -23.29
N SER A 466 7.45 6.62 -23.52
CA SER A 466 7.09 5.97 -24.77
C SER A 466 5.59 6.08 -25.05
N ASN A 467 5.22 6.04 -26.34
CA ASN A 467 3.83 5.85 -26.76
C ASN A 467 3.46 4.36 -26.83
N ASP A 468 4.39 3.44 -26.60
CA ASP A 468 4.15 2.00 -26.55
C ASP A 468 4.21 1.51 -25.09
N LEU A 469 3.23 0.69 -24.71
CA LEU A 469 3.27 0.00 -23.41
C LEU A 469 4.35 -1.09 -23.40
N PRO A 470 4.96 -1.41 -22.24
CA PRO A 470 6.00 -2.43 -22.12
C PRO A 470 5.39 -3.86 -22.07
N THR A 471 4.55 -4.20 -23.04
CA THR A 471 3.89 -5.50 -23.16
C THR A 471 4.56 -6.39 -24.21
N ALA A 472 4.37 -7.71 -24.09
CA ALA A 472 5.00 -8.68 -24.98
C ALA A 472 4.64 -8.42 -26.46
N GLY A 473 5.66 -8.28 -27.31
CA GLY A 473 5.51 -8.04 -28.74
C GLY A 473 5.14 -6.59 -29.12
N SER A 474 5.11 -5.66 -28.15
CA SER A 474 4.93 -4.24 -28.46
C SER A 474 6.18 -3.65 -29.13
N ALA A 475 6.00 -2.50 -29.81
CA ALA A 475 7.11 -1.77 -30.43
C ALA A 475 8.03 -1.10 -29.41
N PHE A 476 7.69 -1.15 -28.11
CA PHE A 476 8.56 -0.66 -27.05
C PHE A 476 9.89 -1.42 -27.01
N PHE A 477 9.86 -2.73 -27.23
CA PHE A 477 11.06 -3.57 -27.13
C PHE A 477 11.84 -3.62 -28.45
N GLY A 478 13.15 -3.41 -28.35
CA GLY A 478 14.13 -3.55 -29.43
C GLY A 478 14.74 -4.94 -29.51
N SER A 479 15.96 -5.02 -30.03
CA SER A 479 16.70 -6.28 -30.09
C SER A 479 17.28 -6.65 -28.72
N ASN A 480 17.19 -7.93 -28.35
CA ASN A 480 17.83 -8.45 -27.15
C ASN A 480 19.35 -8.19 -27.19
N PHE A 481 19.89 -7.67 -26.10
CA PHE A 481 21.31 -7.45 -25.93
C PHE A 481 21.96 -8.63 -25.21
N THR A 482 23.01 -9.23 -25.78
CA THR A 482 23.70 -10.37 -25.17
C THR A 482 24.76 -9.89 -24.19
N ALA A 483 24.44 -9.91 -22.90
CA ALA A 483 25.33 -9.44 -21.82
C ALA A 483 26.31 -10.52 -21.34
N ALA A 484 25.95 -11.80 -21.51
CA ALA A 484 26.84 -12.93 -21.28
C ALA A 484 26.44 -14.10 -22.20
N SER A 485 27.43 -14.86 -22.69
CA SER A 485 27.21 -16.04 -23.51
C SER A 485 28.25 -17.11 -23.18
N GLY A 486 27.80 -18.29 -22.76
CA GLY A 486 28.68 -19.42 -22.44
C GLY A 486 29.67 -19.14 -21.30
N ALA A 487 29.32 -18.27 -20.36
CA ALA A 487 30.19 -17.95 -19.23
C ALA A 487 30.40 -19.17 -18.33
N SER A 488 31.61 -19.25 -17.77
CA SER A 488 31.97 -20.28 -16.79
C SER A 488 31.06 -20.18 -15.56
N GLY A 489 30.51 -21.31 -15.13
CA GLY A 489 29.81 -21.41 -13.85
C GLY A 489 30.71 -21.96 -12.75
N GLY A 490 30.16 -22.82 -11.90
CA GLY A 490 30.85 -23.34 -10.74
C GLY A 490 29.98 -24.29 -9.93
N THR A 491 30.54 -24.80 -8.83
CA THR A 491 29.78 -25.61 -7.87
C THR A 491 29.27 -24.72 -6.74
N LEU A 492 27.97 -24.76 -6.50
CA LEU A 492 27.27 -24.01 -5.48
C LEU A 492 26.69 -24.97 -4.44
N GLY A 493 27.09 -24.79 -3.18
CA GLY A 493 26.49 -25.49 -2.04
C GLY A 493 25.20 -24.78 -1.63
N ILE A 494 24.10 -25.53 -1.57
CA ILE A 494 22.78 -25.03 -1.19
C ILE A 494 22.54 -25.39 0.27
N VAL A 495 22.59 -24.37 1.12
CA VAL A 495 22.32 -24.45 2.56
C VAL A 495 21.45 -23.24 2.93
N PRO A 496 20.29 -23.43 3.57
CA PRO A 496 19.41 -22.34 3.99
C PRO A 496 20.16 -21.31 4.86
N ILE A 497 19.74 -20.04 4.82
CA ILE A 497 20.31 -18.90 5.58
C ILE A 497 21.75 -18.50 5.21
N VAL A 498 22.60 -19.43 4.75
CA VAL A 498 24.05 -19.21 4.69
C VAL A 498 24.47 -18.49 3.40
N GLY A 499 24.68 -17.18 3.52
CA GLY A 499 25.33 -16.35 2.50
C GLY A 499 24.51 -16.08 1.25
N GLY A 500 23.21 -16.40 1.29
CA GLY A 500 22.26 -16.15 0.21
C GLY A 500 21.94 -14.66 0.00
N SER A 501 20.94 -14.40 -0.84
CA SER A 501 20.40 -13.06 -1.05
C SER A 501 19.57 -12.60 0.15
N GLY A 502 19.78 -11.36 0.59
CA GLY A 502 19.07 -10.83 1.74
C GLY A 502 19.61 -11.33 3.10
N PRO A 503 19.12 -10.77 4.21
CA PRO A 503 18.22 -9.62 4.25
C PRO A 503 18.95 -8.36 3.80
N ALA A 504 18.20 -7.37 3.29
CA ALA A 504 18.80 -6.13 2.82
C ALA A 504 19.04 -5.13 3.97
N PRO A 505 20.27 -4.62 4.17
CA PRO A 505 20.60 -3.75 5.30
C PRO A 505 19.93 -2.37 5.23
N GLN A 506 19.30 -2.01 4.11
CA GLN A 506 18.64 -0.73 3.88
C GLN A 506 17.27 -0.62 4.57
N ALA A 507 16.74 -1.74 5.09
CA ALA A 507 15.54 -1.76 5.91
C ALA A 507 15.79 -2.41 7.27
N SER A 508 14.97 -2.07 8.25
CA SER A 508 14.95 -2.78 9.53
C SER A 508 14.25 -4.14 9.40
N ILE A 509 14.63 -5.08 10.26
CA ILE A 509 13.86 -6.31 10.45
C ILE A 509 12.49 -5.94 11.05
N PRO A 510 11.38 -6.55 10.60
CA PRO A 510 11.35 -7.71 9.70
C PRO A 510 11.20 -7.38 8.21
N TYR A 511 11.02 -6.12 7.83
CA TYR A 511 10.82 -5.71 6.43
C TYR A 511 12.00 -6.07 5.51
N SER A 512 13.24 -6.00 6.01
CA SER A 512 14.45 -6.38 5.26
C SER A 512 14.48 -7.83 4.78
N LEU A 513 13.68 -8.72 5.37
CA LEU A 513 13.62 -10.12 4.98
C LEU A 513 13.00 -10.32 3.58
N GLY A 514 12.18 -9.39 3.12
CA GLY A 514 11.57 -9.42 1.78
C GLY A 514 12.48 -8.88 0.66
N LEU A 515 13.62 -8.30 1.02
CA LEU A 515 14.46 -7.52 0.10
C LEU A 515 15.75 -8.28 -0.25
N ALA A 516 16.09 -8.28 -1.54
CA ALA A 516 17.35 -8.84 -1.99
C ALA A 516 18.55 -7.98 -1.59
N SER A 517 19.67 -8.63 -1.30
CA SER A 517 20.97 -7.99 -1.11
C SER A 517 22.08 -8.85 -1.69
N LYS A 518 23.27 -8.25 -1.87
CA LYS A 518 24.40 -8.94 -2.48
C LYS A 518 24.74 -10.21 -1.69
N ALA A 519 24.69 -11.35 -2.36
CA ALA A 519 24.98 -12.65 -1.78
C ALA A 519 26.49 -12.89 -1.67
N SER A 520 26.94 -13.50 -0.57
CA SER A 520 28.33 -13.92 -0.37
C SER A 520 28.59 -15.34 -0.88
N ASN A 521 27.56 -16.18 -0.92
CA ASN A 521 27.55 -17.53 -1.49
C ASN A 521 26.85 -17.51 -2.85
N ALA A 522 27.57 -17.14 -3.90
CA ALA A 522 27.02 -17.02 -5.25
C ALA A 522 28.05 -17.36 -6.34
N ILE A 523 27.56 -17.85 -7.47
CA ILE A 523 28.28 -17.83 -8.73
C ILE A 523 28.10 -16.43 -9.32
N ASN A 524 29.23 -15.76 -9.59
CA ASN A 524 29.25 -14.38 -10.06
C ASN A 524 29.69 -14.37 -11.54
N VAL A 525 28.86 -13.79 -12.41
CA VAL A 525 29.17 -13.58 -13.82
C VAL A 525 29.19 -12.08 -14.08
N LYS A 526 30.38 -11.55 -14.37
CA LYS A 526 30.53 -10.16 -14.83
C LYS A 526 29.87 -10.02 -16.20
N LEU A 527 29.01 -9.03 -16.36
CA LEU A 527 28.31 -8.78 -17.61
C LEU A 527 29.14 -7.84 -18.52
N ASN A 528 29.13 -8.11 -19.82
CA ASN A 528 29.66 -7.19 -20.80
C ASN A 528 28.53 -6.25 -21.24
N LEU A 529 28.62 -4.98 -20.85
CA LEU A 529 27.62 -3.95 -21.18
C LEU A 529 28.12 -2.96 -22.25
N THR A 530 29.22 -3.28 -22.95
CA THR A 530 29.77 -2.38 -23.97
C THR A 530 28.78 -2.21 -25.11
N GLY A 531 28.37 -0.97 -25.37
CA GLY A 531 27.36 -0.63 -26.39
C GLY A 531 25.92 -0.86 -25.94
N LEU A 532 25.68 -1.08 -24.64
CA LEU A 532 24.34 -1.05 -24.07
C LEU A 532 24.05 0.35 -23.51
N ASP A 533 23.00 0.98 -24.03
CA ASP A 533 22.54 2.27 -23.52
C ASP A 533 21.69 2.09 -22.26
N GLN A 534 20.62 1.29 -22.38
CA GLN A 534 19.68 1.02 -21.29
C GLN A 534 19.07 -0.38 -21.43
N THR A 535 18.75 -1.00 -20.30
CA THR A 535 17.88 -2.19 -20.24
C THR A 535 16.58 -1.86 -19.53
N VAL A 536 15.46 -2.23 -20.14
CA VAL A 536 14.10 -2.06 -19.60
C VAL A 536 13.31 -3.33 -19.90
N GLY A 537 12.82 -4.01 -18.87
CA GLY A 537 12.12 -5.29 -18.99
C GLY A 537 12.89 -6.47 -18.40
N ALA A 538 12.40 -7.69 -18.63
CA ALA A 538 12.89 -8.93 -18.02
C ALA A 538 14.17 -9.45 -18.69
N PRO A 539 15.30 -9.57 -17.97
CA PRO A 539 16.45 -10.34 -18.43
C PRO A 539 16.09 -11.82 -18.64
N THR A 540 16.63 -12.46 -19.67
CA THR A 540 16.48 -13.92 -19.86
C THR A 540 17.80 -14.61 -19.51
N LEU A 541 17.76 -15.43 -18.45
CA LEU A 541 18.87 -16.24 -17.97
C LEU A 541 18.79 -17.64 -18.57
N THR A 542 19.92 -18.16 -19.02
CA THR A 542 20.08 -19.56 -19.42
C THR A 542 21.31 -20.19 -18.79
N PHE A 543 21.24 -21.46 -18.40
CA PHE A 543 22.41 -22.24 -17.99
C PHE A 543 22.15 -23.75 -18.02
N ASP A 544 23.23 -24.50 -18.11
CA ASP A 544 23.25 -25.96 -17.91
C ASP A 544 23.61 -26.28 -16.46
N TYR A 545 23.02 -27.32 -15.90
CA TYR A 545 23.30 -27.74 -14.53
C TYR A 545 23.18 -29.24 -14.30
N GLN A 546 23.86 -29.70 -13.25
CA GLN A 546 23.71 -31.03 -12.68
C GLN A 546 23.87 -30.91 -11.17
N GLY A 547 22.99 -31.54 -10.40
CA GLY A 547 23.08 -31.46 -8.94
C GLY A 547 22.27 -32.53 -8.22
N LEU A 548 22.52 -32.65 -6.91
CA LEU A 548 21.84 -33.58 -6.01
C LEU A 548 21.34 -32.82 -4.79
N GLY A 549 20.07 -33.01 -4.42
CA GLY A 549 19.51 -32.34 -3.25
C GLY A 549 17.99 -32.31 -3.22
N THR A 550 17.46 -31.59 -2.23
CA THR A 550 16.03 -31.33 -2.04
C THR A 550 15.62 -29.94 -2.50
N SER A 551 16.58 -29.04 -2.77
CA SER A 551 16.25 -27.72 -3.31
C SER A 551 15.59 -27.83 -4.67
N ARG A 552 14.59 -26.96 -4.88
CA ARG A 552 13.84 -26.82 -6.15
C ARG A 552 14.19 -25.53 -6.89
N PHE A 553 14.99 -24.67 -6.27
CA PHE A 553 15.34 -23.36 -6.81
C PHE A 553 16.80 -23.04 -6.55
N VAL A 554 17.37 -22.29 -7.47
CA VAL A 554 18.45 -21.34 -7.20
C VAL A 554 17.88 -19.94 -7.38
N TYR A 555 18.57 -18.91 -6.91
CA TYR A 555 18.07 -17.54 -6.96
C TYR A 555 18.98 -16.67 -7.82
N ALA A 556 18.40 -15.90 -8.74
CA ALA A 556 19.13 -15.02 -9.64
C ALA A 556 18.85 -13.55 -9.33
N GLN A 557 19.89 -12.72 -9.35
CA GLN A 557 19.77 -11.28 -9.16
C GLN A 557 20.89 -10.53 -9.90
N LEU A 558 20.66 -9.24 -10.17
CA LEU A 558 21.66 -8.35 -10.75
C LEU A 558 22.18 -7.39 -9.70
N VAL A 559 23.50 -7.36 -9.52
CA VAL A 559 24.19 -6.46 -8.60
C VAL A 559 24.85 -5.35 -9.40
N ASP A 560 24.53 -4.11 -9.07
CA ASP A 560 25.25 -2.94 -9.54
C ASP A 560 26.54 -2.79 -8.72
N ASN A 561 27.68 -3.00 -9.36
CA ASN A 561 28.98 -3.00 -8.70
C ASN A 561 29.41 -1.58 -8.27
N ASN A 562 28.83 -0.54 -8.90
CA ASN A 562 29.11 0.85 -8.53
C ASN A 562 28.54 1.19 -7.14
N THR A 563 27.36 0.66 -6.83
CA THR A 563 26.68 0.91 -5.55
C THR A 563 26.80 -0.26 -4.55
N GLY A 564 27.12 -1.46 -5.03
CA GLY A 564 27.08 -2.70 -4.26
C GLY A 564 25.66 -3.21 -3.97
N LEU A 565 24.65 -2.61 -4.62
CA LEU A 565 23.24 -2.90 -4.38
C LEU A 565 22.68 -3.90 -5.42
N VAL A 566 21.65 -4.63 -5.03
CA VAL A 566 20.85 -5.42 -5.97
C VAL A 566 19.87 -4.49 -6.68
N VAL A 567 19.85 -4.51 -8.00
CA VAL A 567 18.95 -3.70 -8.84
C VAL A 567 17.50 -4.01 -8.45
N GLY A 568 16.75 -2.97 -8.08
CA GLY A 568 15.34 -3.08 -7.69
C GLY A 568 15.07 -3.78 -6.35
N ASN A 569 16.09 -4.16 -5.58
CA ASN A 569 15.94 -5.13 -4.47
C ASN A 569 15.37 -6.50 -4.92
N LEU A 570 15.43 -6.81 -6.22
CA LEU A 570 14.74 -7.95 -6.82
C LEU A 570 15.60 -9.21 -6.80
N VAL A 571 14.96 -10.34 -6.50
CA VAL A 571 15.54 -11.68 -6.59
C VAL A 571 14.55 -12.64 -7.22
N THR A 572 14.99 -13.37 -8.25
CA THR A 572 14.17 -14.29 -9.02
C THR A 572 14.40 -15.73 -8.56
N PRO A 573 13.37 -16.48 -8.14
CA PRO A 573 13.49 -17.93 -7.95
C PRO A 573 13.52 -18.65 -9.31
N VAL A 574 14.66 -19.26 -9.64
CA VAL A 574 14.85 -20.02 -10.89
C VAL A 574 14.68 -21.51 -10.61
N PRO A 575 13.69 -22.20 -11.22
CA PRO A 575 13.41 -23.59 -10.93
C PRO A 575 14.55 -24.51 -11.41
N VAL A 576 14.92 -25.47 -10.56
CA VAL A 576 15.93 -26.50 -10.84
C VAL A 576 15.48 -27.88 -10.32
N THR A 577 15.95 -28.95 -10.95
CA THR A 577 15.73 -30.33 -10.51
C THR A 577 17.06 -30.99 -10.12
N LEU A 578 17.26 -31.28 -8.84
CA LEU A 578 18.51 -31.84 -8.33
C LEU A 578 18.46 -33.37 -8.19
N ASP A 579 18.27 -34.06 -9.33
CA ASP A 579 18.13 -35.53 -9.43
C ASP A 579 19.39 -36.27 -9.89
N GLY A 580 20.53 -35.56 -9.97
CA GLY A 580 21.81 -36.07 -10.43
C GLY A 580 21.98 -36.12 -11.95
N ARG A 581 20.95 -35.75 -12.74
CA ARG A 581 21.05 -35.66 -14.20
C ARG A 581 21.45 -34.27 -14.66
N THR A 582 21.94 -34.19 -15.88
CA THR A 582 22.17 -32.92 -16.56
C THR A 582 20.84 -32.36 -17.08
N HIS A 583 20.62 -31.09 -16.81
CA HIS A 583 19.46 -30.31 -17.24
C HIS A 583 19.93 -28.97 -17.80
N SER A 584 19.04 -28.28 -18.51
CA SER A 584 19.21 -26.89 -18.91
C SER A 584 17.97 -26.11 -18.50
N VAL A 585 18.13 -24.84 -18.19
CA VAL A 585 17.00 -23.93 -17.91
C VAL A 585 17.17 -22.65 -18.70
N THR A 586 16.05 -22.14 -19.21
CA THR A 586 15.92 -20.77 -19.73
C THR A 586 14.75 -20.13 -19.00
N PHE A 587 14.99 -19.00 -18.35
CA PHE A 587 14.02 -18.39 -17.45
C PHE A 587 14.10 -16.86 -17.50
N ASN A 588 12.95 -16.20 -17.53
CA ASN A 588 12.88 -14.74 -17.44
C ASN A 588 13.00 -14.31 -15.96
N MET A 589 13.96 -13.45 -15.69
CA MET A 589 14.14 -12.81 -14.39
C MET A 589 13.10 -11.71 -14.19
N GLU A 590 13.02 -11.18 -12.97
CA GLU A 590 12.19 -10.01 -12.70
C GLU A 590 12.57 -8.84 -13.63
N ASN A 591 11.56 -8.10 -14.10
CA ASN A 591 11.76 -6.93 -14.93
C ASN A 591 12.57 -5.86 -14.16
N ILE A 592 13.50 -5.21 -14.86
CA ILE A 592 14.33 -4.14 -14.30
C ILE A 592 14.32 -2.90 -15.20
N VAL A 593 14.76 -1.78 -14.63
CA VAL A 593 15.20 -0.58 -15.35
C VAL A 593 16.63 -0.30 -14.93
N TYR A 594 17.54 -0.14 -15.90
CA TYR A 594 18.93 0.22 -15.63
C TYR A 594 19.56 0.93 -16.84
N THR A 595 20.07 2.14 -16.63
CA THR A 595 20.85 2.91 -17.62
C THR A 595 22.31 2.54 -17.51
N SER A 596 22.93 2.08 -18.60
CA SER A 596 24.32 1.64 -18.64
C SER A 596 25.26 2.67 -19.28
N ASP A 597 24.79 3.42 -20.28
CA ASP A 597 25.58 4.48 -20.91
C ASP A 597 25.45 5.80 -20.13
N ASP A 598 26.04 5.85 -18.93
CA ASP A 598 26.24 7.09 -18.20
C ASP A 598 27.73 7.51 -18.24
N PRO A 599 28.05 8.75 -18.66
CA PRO A 599 29.44 9.17 -18.86
C PRO A 599 30.22 9.37 -17.54
N VAL A 600 29.51 9.49 -16.41
CA VAL A 600 30.12 9.70 -15.08
C VAL A 600 30.26 8.39 -14.32
N THR A 601 29.23 7.56 -14.39
CA THR A 601 29.11 6.27 -13.69
C THR A 601 28.68 5.19 -14.69
N PRO A 602 29.57 4.75 -15.60
CA PRO A 602 29.24 3.72 -16.57
C PRO A 602 28.69 2.46 -15.91
N GLY A 603 27.71 1.84 -16.57
CA GLY A 603 27.03 0.66 -16.10
C GLY A 603 28.01 -0.46 -15.74
N ASP A 604 27.83 -1.03 -14.56
CA ASP A 604 28.64 -2.14 -14.11
C ASP A 604 27.80 -3.19 -13.36
N LEU A 605 27.34 -4.21 -14.08
CA LEU A 605 26.50 -5.27 -13.53
C LEU A 605 27.23 -6.62 -13.38
N THR A 606 26.95 -7.28 -12.26
CA THR A 606 27.26 -8.69 -12.01
C THR A 606 25.96 -9.48 -11.85
N LEU A 607 25.79 -10.54 -12.64
CA LEU A 607 24.78 -11.56 -12.36
C LEU A 607 25.26 -12.43 -11.19
N GLN A 608 24.43 -12.58 -10.16
CA GLN A 608 24.61 -13.54 -9.10
C GLN A 608 23.57 -14.66 -9.21
N ILE A 609 24.04 -15.92 -9.24
CA ILE A 609 23.22 -17.11 -9.00
C ILE A 609 23.58 -17.63 -7.61
N THR A 610 22.64 -17.57 -6.67
CA THR A 610 22.86 -17.85 -5.24
C THR A 610 21.97 -18.99 -4.72
N SER A 611 22.35 -19.52 -3.56
CA SER A 611 21.83 -20.75 -2.97
C SER A 611 20.52 -20.56 -2.21
N SER A 612 20.32 -19.42 -1.57
CA SER A 612 19.10 -19.08 -0.85
C SER A 612 18.75 -17.61 -1.04
N ALA A 613 17.53 -17.23 -0.69
CA ALA A 613 17.08 -15.85 -0.64
C ALA A 613 16.12 -15.70 0.53
N THR A 614 16.33 -14.72 1.41
CA THR A 614 15.45 -14.53 2.58
C THR A 614 14.00 -14.36 2.19
N ALA A 615 13.73 -13.69 1.05
CA ALA A 615 12.39 -13.49 0.51
C ALA A 615 11.61 -14.80 0.27
N TYR A 616 12.33 -15.90 0.02
CA TYR A 616 11.82 -17.23 -0.32
C TYR A 616 12.42 -18.32 0.58
N GLU A 617 12.84 -17.97 1.79
CA GLU A 617 13.63 -18.89 2.63
C GLU A 617 12.88 -20.20 2.87
N ASN A 618 13.61 -21.32 2.70
CA ASN A 618 13.08 -22.66 2.90
C ASN A 618 14.11 -23.53 3.64
N PHE A 619 13.83 -23.84 4.90
CA PHE A 619 14.73 -24.59 5.77
C PHE A 619 14.89 -26.08 5.40
N THR A 620 14.14 -26.58 4.42
CA THR A 620 14.30 -27.95 3.87
C THR A 620 15.06 -27.98 2.55
N ALA A 621 15.50 -26.83 2.02
CA ALA A 621 16.19 -26.74 0.73
C ALA A 621 17.71 -26.95 0.90
N PHE A 622 18.19 -28.16 0.57
CA PHE A 622 19.61 -28.51 0.63
C PHE A 622 20.07 -29.08 -0.71
N GLY A 623 21.37 -29.03 -0.96
CA GLY A 623 21.96 -29.75 -2.10
C GLY A 623 23.29 -29.19 -2.55
N VAL A 624 23.76 -29.72 -3.66
CA VAL A 624 24.88 -29.18 -4.42
C VAL A 624 24.50 -29.13 -5.88
N ILE A 625 24.81 -28.04 -6.56
CA ILE A 625 24.55 -27.84 -7.98
C ILE A 625 25.82 -27.38 -8.66
N ASN A 626 26.20 -28.05 -9.75
CA ASN A 626 27.23 -27.60 -10.67
C ASN A 626 26.52 -26.90 -11.83
N ILE A 627 26.81 -25.62 -12.03
CA ILE A 627 26.26 -24.79 -13.09
C ILE A 627 27.35 -24.50 -14.12
N SER A 628 26.99 -24.47 -15.40
CA SER A 628 27.88 -24.13 -16.51
C SER A 628 27.11 -23.49 -17.67
N ASN A 629 27.83 -23.03 -18.70
CA ASN A 629 27.23 -22.47 -19.92
C ASN A 629 26.23 -21.33 -19.63
N ILE A 630 26.62 -20.40 -18.75
CA ILE A 630 25.71 -19.32 -18.32
C ILE A 630 25.59 -18.28 -19.44
N GLY A 631 24.36 -17.98 -19.84
CA GLY A 631 24.02 -16.90 -20.76
C GLY A 631 23.02 -15.95 -20.13
N LEU A 632 23.14 -14.66 -20.46
CA LEU A 632 22.19 -13.64 -20.04
C LEU A 632 21.93 -12.68 -21.20
N THR A 633 20.65 -12.50 -21.53
CA THR A 633 20.21 -11.47 -22.46
C THR A 633 19.38 -10.42 -21.74
N LEU A 634 19.55 -9.15 -22.13
CA LEU A 634 18.87 -7.98 -21.58
C LEU A 634 17.90 -7.42 -22.63
N GLN A 635 16.75 -6.92 -22.17
CA GLN A 635 15.75 -6.28 -23.02
C GLN A 635 16.10 -4.81 -23.22
N THR A 636 16.15 -4.34 -24.46
CA THR A 636 16.44 -2.94 -24.79
C THR A 636 15.17 -2.21 -25.21
N PRO A 637 14.97 -0.94 -24.83
CA PRO A 637 13.89 -0.13 -25.37
C PRO A 637 14.22 0.34 -26.81
N ALA A 638 13.24 0.36 -27.70
CA ALA A 638 13.34 0.88 -29.07
C ALA A 638 12.66 2.25 -29.24
N THR A 639 11.54 2.48 -28.55
CA THR A 639 10.77 3.73 -28.64
C THR A 639 10.82 4.47 -27.30
N VAL A 640 11.93 5.17 -27.03
CA VAL A 640 12.12 5.93 -25.78
C VAL A 640 12.51 7.37 -26.06
N THR A 641 11.93 8.30 -25.29
CA THR A 641 12.31 9.72 -25.26
C THR A 641 12.62 10.16 -23.82
N PRO A 642 13.78 10.77 -23.54
CA PRO A 642 14.04 11.37 -22.23
C PRO A 642 13.03 12.47 -21.90
N GLU A 643 12.61 12.52 -20.63
CA GLU A 643 11.74 13.57 -20.11
C GLU A 643 12.53 14.55 -19.21
N PRO A 644 12.12 15.82 -19.19
CA PRO A 644 12.73 16.84 -18.34
C PRO A 644 12.38 16.70 -16.85
#